data_AF-A0AAF0EHT2-F1
#
_entry.id   AF-A0AAF0EHT2-F1
#
_cell.length_a   1.000
_cell.length_b   1.000
_cell.length_c   1.000
_cell.angle_alpha   90.00
_cell.angle_beta   90.00
_cell.angle_gamma   90.00
#
_symmetry.space_group_name_H-M   'P 1'
#
loop_
_entity.id
_entity.type
_entity.pdbx_description
1 polymer ?
#
loop_
_entity_poly.entity_id
_entity_poly.type
_entity_poly.pdbx_seq_one_letter_code
_entity_poly.pdbx_strand_id
1 'polypeptide(L)'
;MSKKLKTDQPVFVNSRGQNPTRLDDSPSQHEMRLQKIYEILPHLRDLPSYAERPPGSFDIFGYGSIIFKPPPHVISYTPGYIQGFVRRFAQHSEDHRGTPERPGRVVTLVSADHWHSLPGADEAPEGDIVWGLSYTIDPAHAAEVRAYLDDREKNGYTAIWAPILGYYGPSEEPQVLVPEALVYVGLPDNEAFVGPQPLDELAERIHTCRGPSGPNDEYLLRLAEAVRILTPESKDNHLFSLEEKVLAFKAQDESGAASKKQRRKSNALLPVCHNKWNMQRHFTLTLQKKIPYNNSTQEEIEKQAADDPLGAVKKVAKMPNLGTPGYESFAKHKYGVVHPGDKSSHHQVSWFDDGRFPFTQPDGSSRDSNGALKSVPKSSHGFVLKELPLRGDAVQPYYMTKDYNADDVKRAILVVPGMPRDSWKWTTLMQNAFRYVYTKKKYGMKKEDTVILSPLALNQEDQAAGAVSNDNWAVYKNSYWSVGGATISPKLKNPVSYFTALDKMVDMLLDKSKFPNLDKVVIVGHSMGAQAVQRYAVIRKEQKDQESSLLWWIGNPGAWTWLNAGRPTYWPNCQDQMDLWPYGLNETGRPEYNKDTSSDDLVQAFRKRTVQIALGLADNGAGNTHCQAYYQGANHLDRGTHFIQSLAGMDGGLPSGFEVNYVAKVAHQDYPMFASPRSLDFIFGKDF
;
A
#
# COMPACT_ATOMS: atom_id res chain seq x y z
N MET A 1 -57.87 -39.39 -0.09
CA MET A 1 -57.12 -38.12 -0.25
C MET A 1 -55.97 -38.19 0.75
N SER A 2 -54.68 -38.25 0.41
CA SER A 2 -53.92 -37.49 -0.57
C SER A 2 -52.79 -38.36 -1.16
N LYS A 3 -52.60 -38.31 -2.48
CA LYS A 3 -51.53 -39.02 -3.20
C LYS A 3 -50.21 -38.30 -2.97
N LYS A 4 -49.17 -39.05 -2.59
CA LYS A 4 -47.76 -38.65 -2.61
C LYS A 4 -47.40 -38.16 -4.02
N LEU A 5 -47.08 -36.88 -4.15
CA LEU A 5 -46.32 -36.35 -5.28
C LEU A 5 -44.84 -36.49 -4.95
N LYS A 6 -44.18 -37.38 -5.69
CA LYS A 6 -42.73 -37.41 -5.84
C LYS A 6 -42.32 -36.11 -6.52
N THR A 7 -41.54 -35.28 -5.85
CA THR A 7 -40.75 -34.25 -6.53
C THR A 7 -39.42 -34.88 -6.87
N ASP A 8 -39.21 -35.15 -8.16
CA ASP A 8 -37.94 -35.54 -8.72
C ASP A 8 -36.88 -34.48 -8.35
N GLN A 9 -35.86 -34.91 -7.60
CA GLN A 9 -34.65 -34.12 -7.42
C GLN A 9 -33.84 -34.20 -8.72
N PRO A 10 -33.37 -33.08 -9.29
CA PRO A 10 -32.26 -33.14 -10.21
C PRO A 10 -30.99 -33.45 -9.42
N VAL A 11 -30.38 -34.57 -9.79
CA VAL A 11 -29.05 -35.00 -9.34
C VAL A 11 -28.01 -34.03 -9.91
N PHE A 12 -27.21 -33.40 -9.06
CA PHE A 12 -25.98 -32.71 -9.48
C PHE A 12 -24.77 -33.37 -8.80
N VAL A 13 -23.89 -33.97 -9.63
CA VAL A 13 -22.65 -34.61 -9.21
C VAL A 13 -21.49 -33.60 -9.29
N ASN A 14 -20.69 -33.64 -8.23
CA ASN A 14 -19.52 -32.84 -7.84
C ASN A 14 -18.28 -33.02 -8.76
N SER A 15 -17.46 -31.97 -8.98
CA SER A 15 -15.99 -31.95 -8.71
C SER A 15 -15.21 -30.83 -9.44
N ARG A 16 -14.36 -30.11 -8.68
CA ARG A 16 -13.24 -29.23 -9.10
C ARG A 16 -13.52 -28.14 -10.14
N GLY A 17 -13.83 -26.92 -9.67
CA GLY A 17 -13.39 -25.66 -10.31
C GLY A 17 -13.50 -25.58 -11.84
N GLN A 18 -14.61 -26.03 -12.43
CA GLN A 18 -14.83 -25.85 -13.86
C GLN A 18 -15.47 -24.48 -14.10
N ASN A 19 -14.73 -23.60 -14.77
CA ASN A 19 -15.32 -22.44 -15.41
C ASN A 19 -16.35 -22.94 -16.45
N PRO A 20 -17.58 -22.41 -16.44
CA PRO A 20 -18.48 -22.61 -17.56
C PRO A 20 -17.84 -21.89 -18.75
N THR A 21 -17.28 -22.60 -19.73
CA THR A 21 -17.08 -22.10 -21.10
C THR A 21 -16.50 -23.20 -22.01
N ARG A 22 -17.03 -23.19 -23.25
CA ARG A 22 -16.74 -24.01 -24.44
C ARG A 22 -17.08 -25.51 -24.44
N LEU A 23 -17.88 -25.88 -25.45
CA LEU A 23 -18.32 -27.22 -25.84
C LEU A 23 -17.17 -28.18 -26.26
N ASP A 24 -15.94 -27.67 -26.46
CA ASP A 24 -14.91 -28.36 -27.25
C ASP A 24 -13.52 -28.47 -26.59
N ASP A 25 -13.32 -27.93 -25.38
CA ASP A 25 -11.98 -27.91 -24.77
C ASP A 25 -11.58 -29.31 -24.27
N SER A 26 -10.44 -29.83 -24.75
CA SER A 26 -9.83 -31.01 -24.14
C SER A 26 -9.36 -30.72 -22.70
N PRO A 27 -9.24 -31.73 -21.82
CA PRO A 27 -8.80 -31.52 -20.43
C PRO A 27 -7.48 -30.74 -20.29
N SER A 28 -6.54 -30.92 -21.22
CA SER A 28 -5.27 -30.17 -21.22
C SER A 28 -5.45 -28.71 -21.63
N GLN A 29 -6.36 -28.41 -22.57
CA GLN A 29 -6.71 -27.05 -22.96
C GLN A 29 -7.41 -26.31 -21.83
N HIS A 30 -8.32 -26.98 -21.11
CA HIS A 30 -8.99 -26.45 -19.94
C HIS A 30 -8.01 -26.10 -18.81
N GLU A 31 -7.06 -27.00 -18.51
CA GLU A 31 -6.04 -26.75 -17.49
C GLU A 31 -5.09 -25.60 -17.87
N MET A 32 -4.64 -25.55 -19.13
CA MET A 32 -3.86 -24.41 -19.64
C MET A 32 -4.63 -23.09 -19.60
N ARG A 33 -5.94 -23.13 -19.88
CA ARG A 33 -6.84 -21.97 -19.82
C ARG A 33 -7.00 -21.48 -18.38
N LEU A 34 -7.27 -22.38 -17.43
CA LEU A 34 -7.33 -22.04 -16.00
C LEU A 34 -6.01 -21.45 -15.51
N GLN A 35 -4.88 -22.01 -15.93
CA GLN A 35 -3.57 -21.49 -15.58
C GLN A 35 -3.38 -20.05 -16.08
N LYS A 36 -3.76 -19.74 -17.33
CA LYS A 36 -3.75 -18.37 -17.86
C LYS A 36 -4.72 -17.44 -17.14
N ILE A 37 -5.90 -17.93 -16.76
CA ILE A 37 -6.86 -17.16 -15.95
C ILE A 37 -6.22 -16.78 -14.61
N TYR A 38 -5.53 -17.70 -13.95
CA TYR A 38 -4.82 -17.41 -12.69
C TYR A 38 -3.55 -16.59 -12.85
N GLU A 39 -3.02 -16.44 -14.06
CA GLU A 39 -1.94 -15.50 -14.35
C GLU A 39 -2.47 -14.07 -14.49
N ILE A 40 -3.61 -13.89 -15.16
CA ILE A 40 -4.25 -12.59 -15.40
C ILE A 40 -5.06 -12.13 -14.17
N LEU A 41 -5.72 -13.06 -13.48
CA LEU A 41 -6.60 -12.85 -12.33
C LEU A 41 -6.17 -13.75 -11.16
N PRO A 42 -5.03 -13.46 -10.52
CA PRO A 42 -4.43 -14.34 -9.52
C PRO A 42 -5.29 -14.52 -8.26
N HIS A 43 -6.14 -13.56 -7.93
CA HIS A 43 -7.09 -13.64 -6.80
C HIS A 43 -8.12 -14.76 -6.94
N LEU A 44 -8.28 -15.35 -8.13
CA LEU A 44 -9.20 -16.46 -8.36
C LEU A 44 -8.61 -17.83 -7.95
N ARG A 45 -7.28 -17.95 -7.83
CA ARG A 45 -6.59 -19.25 -7.70
C ARG A 45 -6.98 -20.03 -6.45
N ASP A 46 -7.13 -19.33 -5.33
CA ASP A 46 -7.31 -19.94 -4.00
C ASP A 46 -8.75 -19.87 -3.50
N LEU A 47 -9.70 -19.44 -4.35
CA LEU A 47 -11.10 -19.36 -3.97
C LEU A 47 -11.76 -20.75 -3.95
N PRO A 48 -12.49 -21.10 -2.89
CA PRO A 48 -13.21 -22.36 -2.85
C PRO A 48 -14.32 -22.41 -3.91
N SER A 49 -14.56 -23.62 -4.41
CA SER A 49 -15.69 -23.94 -5.29
C SER A 49 -16.79 -24.59 -4.46
N TYR A 50 -18.01 -24.07 -4.57
CA TYR A 50 -19.19 -24.59 -3.89
C TYR A 50 -20.16 -25.16 -4.92
N ALA A 51 -20.84 -26.25 -4.57
CA ALA A 51 -21.90 -26.83 -5.41
C ALA A 51 -23.20 -26.01 -5.32
N GLU A 52 -23.45 -25.40 -4.16
CA GLU A 52 -24.59 -24.50 -3.92
C GLU A 52 -24.09 -23.25 -3.19
N ARG A 53 -24.73 -22.11 -3.46
CA ARG A 53 -24.43 -20.83 -2.81
C ARG A 53 -24.66 -20.95 -1.29
N PRO A 54 -23.68 -20.62 -0.43
CA PRO A 54 -23.84 -20.70 1.02
C PRO A 54 -25.04 -19.88 1.51
N PRO A 55 -25.90 -20.39 2.40
CA PRO A 55 -27.03 -19.62 2.93
C PRO A 55 -26.59 -18.29 3.55
N GLY A 56 -27.28 -17.20 3.21
CA GLY A 56 -26.97 -15.84 3.67
C GLY A 56 -25.83 -15.14 2.91
N SER A 57 -25.20 -15.80 1.94
CA SER A 57 -24.22 -15.15 1.06
C SER A 57 -24.89 -14.28 0.00
N PHE A 58 -24.11 -13.35 -0.52
CA PHE A 58 -24.27 -12.50 -1.69
C PHE A 58 -23.67 -12.96 -3.02
N ASP A 59 -24.21 -12.59 -4.19
CA ASP A 59 -23.40 -12.54 -5.41
C ASP A 59 -23.32 -11.09 -5.92
N ILE A 60 -22.15 -10.66 -6.39
CA ILE A 60 -21.91 -9.35 -7.01
C ILE A 60 -21.30 -9.54 -8.40
N PHE A 61 -21.95 -9.00 -9.42
CA PHE A 61 -21.49 -9.07 -10.80
C PHE A 61 -20.53 -7.94 -11.14
N GLY A 62 -19.31 -8.31 -11.52
CA GLY A 62 -18.32 -7.40 -12.07
C GLY A 62 -18.33 -7.38 -13.59
N TYR A 63 -18.56 -6.20 -14.17
CA TYR A 63 -18.44 -5.94 -15.62
C TYR A 63 -17.29 -4.99 -15.98
N GLY A 64 -16.67 -4.36 -14.98
CA GLY A 64 -15.57 -3.40 -15.10
C GLY A 64 -14.42 -3.72 -14.14
N SER A 65 -14.03 -2.75 -13.29
CA SER A 65 -12.90 -2.93 -12.37
C SER A 65 -13.05 -4.10 -11.40
N ILE A 66 -14.28 -4.45 -11.02
CA ILE A 66 -14.58 -5.55 -10.10
C ILE A 66 -13.99 -6.87 -10.60
N ILE A 67 -13.91 -7.10 -11.93
CA ILE A 67 -13.34 -8.32 -12.51
C ILE A 67 -11.88 -8.56 -12.05
N PHE A 68 -11.07 -7.50 -12.01
CA PHE A 68 -9.64 -7.59 -11.64
C PHE A 68 -9.30 -6.92 -10.29
N LYS A 69 -10.31 -6.36 -9.60
CA LYS A 69 -10.22 -5.75 -8.27
C LYS A 69 -11.51 -6.06 -7.50
N PRO A 70 -11.67 -7.32 -7.04
CA PRO A 70 -12.86 -7.76 -6.32
C PRO A 70 -13.05 -7.02 -4.99
N PRO A 71 -14.27 -7.01 -4.44
CA PRO A 71 -14.48 -6.62 -3.04
C PRO A 71 -13.77 -7.58 -2.06
N PRO A 72 -13.61 -7.20 -0.79
CA PRO A 72 -13.11 -8.12 0.24
C PRO A 72 -14.11 -9.26 0.50
N HIS A 73 -13.65 -10.31 1.19
CA HIS A 73 -14.47 -11.46 1.61
C HIS A 73 -15.14 -12.25 0.47
N VAL A 74 -14.54 -12.24 -0.72
CA VAL A 74 -14.93 -13.15 -1.79
C VAL A 74 -14.57 -14.58 -1.43
N ILE A 75 -15.52 -15.49 -1.57
CA ILE A 75 -15.36 -16.92 -1.27
C ILE A 75 -15.54 -17.77 -2.52
N SER A 76 -16.17 -17.27 -3.58
CA SER A 76 -16.27 -18.01 -4.84
C SER A 76 -16.43 -17.05 -6.01
N TYR A 77 -16.36 -17.58 -7.22
CA TYR A 77 -16.59 -16.82 -8.44
C TYR A 77 -17.29 -17.66 -9.52
N THR A 78 -18.00 -17.00 -10.43
CA THR A 78 -18.70 -17.64 -11.55
C THR A 78 -18.68 -16.70 -12.76
N PRO A 79 -17.91 -17.02 -13.82
CA PRO A 79 -18.01 -16.28 -15.07
C PRO A 79 -19.37 -16.49 -15.73
N GLY A 80 -19.84 -15.48 -16.44
CA GLY A 80 -21.11 -15.52 -17.15
C GLY A 80 -21.46 -14.15 -17.71
N TYR A 81 -22.70 -13.98 -18.15
CA TYR A 81 -23.20 -12.72 -18.68
C TYR A 81 -24.57 -12.35 -18.11
N ILE A 82 -24.90 -11.07 -18.21
CA ILE A 82 -26.25 -10.53 -18.00
C ILE A 82 -26.88 -10.12 -19.33
N GLN A 83 -28.20 -10.06 -19.41
CA GLN A 83 -28.96 -9.63 -20.60
C GLN A 83 -29.67 -8.29 -20.37
N GLY A 84 -30.00 -7.59 -21.45
CA GLY A 84 -30.72 -6.31 -21.46
C GLY A 84 -29.82 -5.09 -21.24
N PHE A 85 -28.50 -5.26 -21.27
CA PHE A 85 -27.53 -4.20 -21.01
C PHE A 85 -26.41 -4.17 -22.03
N VAL A 86 -25.78 -3.01 -22.16
CA VAL A 86 -24.53 -2.82 -22.88
C VAL A 86 -23.46 -2.26 -21.94
N ARG A 87 -22.22 -2.71 -22.12
CA ARG A 87 -21.05 -2.14 -21.44
C ARG A 87 -20.44 -1.07 -22.32
N ARG A 88 -20.35 0.17 -21.82
CA ARG A 88 -19.81 1.30 -22.59
C ARG A 88 -18.91 2.16 -21.75
N PHE A 89 -17.86 2.69 -22.37
CA PHE A 89 -16.95 3.69 -21.78
C PHE A 89 -17.60 5.09 -21.74
N ALA A 90 -18.81 5.14 -21.19
CA ALA A 90 -19.71 6.30 -21.21
C ALA A 90 -19.82 6.97 -19.83
N GLN A 91 -18.85 6.74 -18.94
CA GLN A 91 -18.81 7.31 -17.59
C GLN A 91 -17.55 8.17 -17.40
N HIS A 92 -17.72 9.39 -16.91
CA HIS A 92 -16.63 10.22 -16.41
C HIS A 92 -15.93 9.54 -15.23
N SER A 93 -14.61 9.71 -15.17
CA SER A 93 -13.82 9.34 -13.99
C SER A 93 -12.91 10.47 -13.60
N GLU A 94 -13.24 11.14 -12.50
CA GLU A 94 -12.55 12.35 -12.02
C GLU A 94 -11.65 12.08 -10.81
N ASP A 95 -11.84 10.93 -10.18
CA ASP A 95 -11.23 10.50 -8.92
C ASP A 95 -10.38 9.23 -9.06
N HIS A 96 -10.50 8.51 -10.19
CA HIS A 96 -9.75 7.29 -10.45
C HIS A 96 -8.87 7.36 -11.70
N ARG A 97 -9.47 7.51 -12.89
CA ARG A 97 -8.77 7.39 -14.19
C ARG A 97 -8.60 8.71 -14.94
N GLY A 98 -9.10 9.81 -14.37
CA GLY A 98 -8.82 11.19 -14.76
C GLY A 98 -8.78 12.11 -13.55
N THR A 99 -8.88 13.42 -13.79
CA THR A 99 -9.03 14.46 -12.76
C THR A 99 -10.32 15.25 -13.00
N PRO A 100 -10.81 16.07 -12.06
CA PRO A 100 -11.97 16.93 -12.30
C PRO A 100 -11.78 17.85 -13.52
N GLU A 101 -10.56 18.35 -13.74
CA GLU A 101 -10.24 19.25 -14.87
C GLU A 101 -10.07 18.49 -16.19
N ARG A 102 -9.73 17.21 -16.13
CA ARG A 102 -9.60 16.33 -17.30
C ARG A 102 -10.12 14.93 -16.98
N PRO A 103 -11.45 14.73 -17.00
CA PRO A 103 -12.05 13.46 -16.63
C PRO A 103 -11.67 12.35 -17.60
N GLY A 104 -11.39 11.18 -17.02
CA GLY A 104 -11.20 9.94 -17.75
C GLY A 104 -12.51 9.38 -18.29
N ARG A 105 -12.44 8.15 -18.81
CA ARG A 105 -13.55 7.33 -19.29
C ARG A 105 -13.43 5.93 -18.69
N VAL A 106 -14.42 5.53 -17.92
CA VAL A 106 -14.53 4.16 -17.38
C VAL A 106 -15.82 3.52 -17.87
N VAL A 107 -15.94 2.20 -17.74
CA VAL A 107 -17.16 1.53 -18.17
C VAL A 107 -18.30 1.77 -17.19
N THR A 108 -19.50 1.87 -17.74
CA THR A 108 -20.77 1.75 -17.04
C THR A 108 -21.64 0.74 -17.79
N LEU A 109 -22.63 0.17 -17.08
CA LEU A 109 -23.72 -0.57 -17.70
C LEU A 109 -24.85 0.39 -18.02
N VAL A 110 -25.38 0.30 -19.23
CA VAL A 110 -26.55 1.05 -19.68
C VAL A 110 -27.59 0.04 -20.16
N SER A 111 -28.87 0.24 -19.84
CA SER A 111 -29.93 -0.59 -20.42
C SER A 111 -29.90 -0.46 -21.93
N ALA A 112 -29.99 -1.57 -22.65
CA ALA A 112 -29.88 -1.56 -24.11
C ALA A 112 -30.92 -0.67 -24.80
N ASP A 113 -32.19 -0.72 -24.37
CA ASP A 113 -33.25 0.15 -24.88
C ASP A 113 -32.86 1.63 -24.80
N HIS A 114 -32.27 2.05 -23.68
CA HIS A 114 -31.81 3.43 -23.52
C HIS A 114 -30.64 3.72 -24.44
N TRP A 115 -29.61 2.87 -24.46
CA TRP A 115 -28.43 3.10 -25.31
C TRP A 115 -28.81 3.21 -26.78
N HIS A 116 -29.62 2.28 -27.29
CA HIS A 116 -30.07 2.26 -28.69
C HIS A 116 -30.96 3.45 -29.05
N SER A 117 -31.58 4.10 -28.06
CA SER A 117 -32.34 5.34 -28.27
C SER A 117 -31.46 6.58 -28.42
N LEU A 118 -30.18 6.52 -28.01
CA LEU A 118 -29.28 7.67 -28.05
C LEU A 118 -28.71 7.90 -29.46
N PRO A 119 -28.67 9.16 -29.94
CA PRO A 119 -28.03 9.48 -31.20
C PRO A 119 -26.54 9.08 -31.20
N GLY A 120 -26.11 8.35 -32.24
CA GLY A 120 -24.71 7.93 -32.40
C GLY A 120 -24.30 6.73 -31.55
N ALA A 121 -25.26 6.03 -30.93
CA ALA A 121 -25.02 4.76 -30.25
C ALA A 121 -24.56 3.66 -31.21
N ASP A 122 -23.59 2.86 -30.77
CA ASP A 122 -23.09 1.68 -31.45
C ASP A 122 -23.86 0.42 -31.04
N GLU A 123 -24.00 -0.52 -31.98
CA GLU A 123 -24.70 -1.79 -31.76
C GLU A 123 -23.84 -2.80 -30.99
N ALA A 124 -24.49 -3.69 -30.22
CA ALA A 124 -23.85 -4.84 -29.60
C ALA A 124 -23.99 -6.09 -30.52
N PRO A 125 -22.90 -6.69 -31.00
CA PRO A 125 -22.93 -7.76 -32.00
C PRO A 125 -23.36 -9.13 -31.47
N GLU A 126 -23.43 -9.32 -30.14
CA GLU A 126 -23.72 -10.59 -29.48
C GLU A 126 -25.11 -10.59 -28.80
N GLY A 127 -25.99 -9.68 -29.25
CA GLY A 127 -27.17 -9.29 -28.51
C GLY A 127 -26.82 -8.36 -27.34
N ASP A 128 -27.84 -7.85 -26.69
CA ASP A 128 -27.73 -6.91 -25.56
C ASP A 128 -27.27 -7.62 -24.29
N ILE A 129 -26.06 -8.19 -24.33
CA ILE A 129 -25.46 -8.96 -23.26
C ILE A 129 -24.14 -8.36 -22.81
N VAL A 130 -23.80 -8.57 -21.53
CA VAL A 130 -22.51 -8.17 -20.97
C VAL A 130 -21.87 -9.33 -20.23
N TRP A 131 -20.75 -9.80 -20.76
CA TRP A 131 -19.88 -10.77 -20.13
C TRP A 131 -19.11 -10.19 -18.95
N GLY A 132 -18.97 -10.96 -17.89
CA GLY A 132 -18.29 -10.54 -16.66
C GLY A 132 -18.04 -11.70 -15.71
N LEU A 133 -17.92 -11.35 -14.43
CA LEU A 133 -17.56 -12.28 -13.37
C LEU A 133 -18.42 -12.02 -12.12
N SER A 134 -19.19 -13.02 -11.70
CA SER A 134 -19.86 -13.00 -10.40
C SER A 134 -18.89 -13.39 -9.30
N TYR A 135 -18.93 -12.69 -8.18
CA TYR A 135 -18.26 -13.09 -6.94
C TYR A 135 -19.27 -13.39 -5.85
N THR A 136 -19.11 -14.55 -5.22
CA THR A 136 -19.88 -14.90 -4.02
C THR A 136 -19.20 -14.33 -2.79
N ILE A 137 -19.95 -13.60 -1.97
CA ILE A 137 -19.48 -12.95 -0.74
C ILE A 137 -19.76 -13.81 0.48
N ASP A 138 -18.78 -13.91 1.38
CA ASP A 138 -18.92 -14.63 2.66
C ASP A 138 -20.18 -14.16 3.40
N PRO A 139 -21.10 -15.07 3.78
CA PRO A 139 -22.31 -14.71 4.55
C PRO A 139 -21.99 -13.94 5.84
N ALA A 140 -20.84 -14.21 6.48
CA ALA A 140 -20.42 -13.50 7.69
C ALA A 140 -20.12 -12.00 7.45
N HIS A 141 -19.84 -11.64 6.20
CA HIS A 141 -19.44 -10.30 5.78
C HIS A 141 -20.42 -9.67 4.77
N ALA A 142 -21.56 -10.31 4.50
CA ALA A 142 -22.52 -9.87 3.49
C ALA A 142 -22.98 -8.41 3.72
N ALA A 143 -23.33 -8.04 4.94
CA ALA A 143 -23.76 -6.67 5.26
C ALA A 143 -22.61 -5.64 5.14
N GLU A 144 -21.40 -6.02 5.55
CA GLU A 144 -20.20 -5.18 5.47
C GLU A 144 -19.82 -4.91 4.01
N VAL A 145 -19.77 -5.95 3.19
CA VAL A 145 -19.42 -5.84 1.76
C VAL A 145 -20.51 -5.12 0.99
N ARG A 146 -21.79 -5.29 1.35
CA ARG A 146 -22.88 -4.51 0.76
C ARG A 146 -22.70 -3.02 1.02
N ALA A 147 -22.44 -2.63 2.27
CA ALA A 147 -22.18 -1.23 2.63
C ALA A 147 -20.90 -0.67 1.95
N TYR A 148 -19.84 -1.48 1.85
CA TYR A 148 -18.63 -1.11 1.12
C TYR A 148 -18.89 -0.88 -0.37
N LEU A 149 -19.68 -1.74 -1.01
CA LEU A 149 -20.03 -1.60 -2.43
C LEU A 149 -20.96 -0.39 -2.65
N ASP A 150 -21.92 -0.15 -1.75
CA ASP A 150 -22.79 1.03 -1.82
C ASP A 150 -21.98 2.34 -1.69
N ASP A 151 -20.87 2.32 -0.93
CA ASP A 151 -19.92 3.44 -0.81
C ASP A 151 -19.00 3.58 -2.04
N ARG A 152 -18.46 2.46 -2.53
CA ARG A 152 -17.56 2.39 -3.68
C ARG A 152 -18.22 2.90 -4.96
N GLU A 153 -19.53 2.69 -5.12
CA GLU A 153 -20.27 3.01 -6.33
C GLU A 153 -21.15 4.28 -6.18
N LYS A 154 -20.83 5.15 -5.21
CA LYS A 154 -21.56 6.40 -4.86
C LYS A 154 -21.77 7.39 -6.01
N ASN A 155 -20.96 7.35 -7.08
CA ASN A 155 -21.03 8.29 -8.19
C ASN A 155 -22.08 7.87 -9.25
N GLY A 156 -23.33 7.73 -8.80
CA GLY A 156 -24.53 7.58 -9.64
C GLY A 156 -24.78 6.18 -10.23
N TYR A 157 -24.31 5.12 -9.56
CA TYR A 157 -24.74 3.76 -9.86
C TYR A 157 -25.95 3.36 -9.01
N THR A 158 -26.90 2.69 -9.63
CA THR A 158 -28.06 2.08 -8.98
C THR A 158 -27.87 0.57 -8.87
N ALA A 159 -28.13 0.03 -7.69
CA ALA A 159 -28.12 -1.40 -7.45
C ALA A 159 -29.38 -2.07 -8.01
N ILE A 160 -29.21 -3.05 -8.89
CA ILE A 160 -30.25 -3.96 -9.36
C ILE A 160 -29.86 -5.41 -9.08
N TRP A 161 -30.84 -6.31 -9.16
CA TRP A 161 -30.61 -7.74 -9.12
C TRP A 161 -30.89 -8.34 -10.49
N ALA A 162 -29.96 -9.12 -11.02
CA ALA A 162 -30.09 -9.77 -12.32
C ALA A 162 -29.59 -11.21 -12.26
N PRO A 163 -30.18 -12.14 -13.04
CA PRO A 163 -29.63 -13.47 -13.21
C PRO A 163 -28.33 -13.41 -14.03
N ILE A 164 -27.36 -14.24 -13.66
CA ILE A 164 -26.16 -14.49 -14.46
C ILE A 164 -26.39 -15.75 -15.27
N LEU A 165 -26.32 -15.61 -16.59
CA LEU A 165 -26.47 -16.67 -17.56
C LEU A 165 -25.09 -17.14 -18.05
N GLY A 166 -25.04 -18.34 -18.59
CA GLY A 166 -23.88 -18.86 -19.29
C GLY A 166 -24.17 -20.21 -19.91
N TYR A 167 -23.13 -20.84 -20.43
CA TYR A 167 -23.24 -22.14 -21.09
C TYR A 167 -22.57 -23.20 -20.22
N TYR A 168 -23.29 -24.29 -19.92
CA TYR A 168 -22.79 -25.37 -19.08
C TYR A 168 -22.88 -26.72 -19.79
N GLY A 169 -21.74 -27.42 -19.87
CA GLY A 169 -21.66 -28.72 -20.53
C GLY A 169 -21.94 -28.64 -22.04
N PRO A 170 -22.41 -29.73 -22.68
CA PRO A 170 -22.63 -29.83 -24.13
C PRO A 170 -23.87 -29.05 -24.63
N SER A 171 -24.50 -28.22 -23.79
CA SER A 171 -25.72 -27.52 -24.14
C SER A 171 -25.43 -26.18 -24.84
N GLU A 172 -26.05 -25.97 -26.00
CA GLU A 172 -26.03 -24.68 -26.72
C GLU A 172 -27.06 -23.67 -26.17
N GLU A 173 -27.91 -24.09 -25.23
CA GLU A 173 -28.95 -23.24 -24.65
C GLU A 173 -28.41 -22.50 -23.40
N PRO A 174 -28.67 -21.19 -23.25
CA PRO A 174 -28.34 -20.43 -22.06
C PRO A 174 -28.92 -21.05 -20.78
N GLN A 175 -28.08 -21.25 -19.77
CA GLN A 175 -28.48 -21.71 -18.45
C GLN A 175 -28.32 -20.58 -17.42
N VAL A 176 -29.21 -20.54 -16.44
CA VAL A 176 -29.05 -19.66 -15.27
C VAL A 176 -27.98 -20.27 -14.36
N LEU A 177 -26.82 -19.61 -14.29
CA LEU A 177 -25.70 -20.02 -13.44
C LEU A 177 -25.83 -19.45 -12.03
N VAL A 178 -26.25 -18.19 -11.93
CA VAL A 178 -26.55 -17.51 -10.67
C VAL A 178 -27.94 -16.91 -10.79
N PRO A 179 -28.94 -17.36 -10.01
CA PRO A 179 -30.32 -16.85 -10.13
C PRO A 179 -30.45 -15.35 -9.83
N GLU A 180 -29.63 -14.86 -8.89
CA GLU A 180 -29.73 -13.48 -8.41
C GLU A 180 -28.35 -12.96 -7.99
N ALA A 181 -27.81 -12.03 -8.77
CA ALA A 181 -26.58 -11.31 -8.48
C ALA A 181 -26.84 -9.81 -8.44
N LEU A 182 -26.21 -9.14 -7.47
CA LEU A 182 -26.22 -7.70 -7.34
C LEU A 182 -25.40 -7.10 -8.48
N VAL A 183 -25.93 -6.08 -9.15
CA VAL A 183 -25.28 -5.37 -10.24
C VAL A 183 -25.43 -3.88 -10.02
N TYR A 184 -24.34 -3.12 -10.20
CA TYR A 184 -24.37 -1.66 -10.16
C TYR A 184 -24.46 -1.10 -11.57
N VAL A 185 -25.55 -0.42 -11.90
CA VAL A 185 -25.83 0.10 -13.25
C VAL A 185 -25.86 1.62 -13.21
N GLY A 186 -25.20 2.29 -14.14
CA GLY A 186 -25.27 3.76 -14.24
C GLY A 186 -26.60 4.15 -14.87
N LEU A 187 -27.40 4.96 -14.19
CA LEU A 187 -28.64 5.46 -14.77
C LEU A 187 -28.35 6.63 -15.75
N PRO A 188 -29.22 6.87 -16.74
CA PRO A 188 -29.05 7.97 -17.69
C PRO A 188 -29.03 9.37 -17.08
N ASP A 189 -29.63 9.54 -15.91
CA ASP A 189 -29.68 10.78 -15.13
C ASP A 189 -28.43 11.00 -14.27
N ASN A 190 -27.46 10.08 -14.32
CA ASN A 190 -26.17 10.23 -13.65
C ASN A 190 -25.38 11.39 -14.27
N GLU A 191 -24.99 12.37 -13.47
CA GLU A 191 -24.17 13.52 -13.89
C GLU A 191 -22.82 13.12 -14.51
N ALA A 192 -22.31 11.94 -14.17
CA ALA A 192 -21.09 11.39 -14.75
C ALA A 192 -21.32 10.63 -16.08
N PHE A 193 -22.56 10.44 -16.54
CA PHE A 193 -22.85 9.79 -17.81
C PHE A 193 -22.61 10.75 -18.98
N VAL A 194 -21.83 10.31 -19.98
CA VAL A 194 -21.43 11.15 -21.14
C VAL A 194 -22.01 10.69 -22.47
N GLY A 195 -22.78 9.59 -22.47
CA GLY A 195 -23.39 9.05 -23.67
C GLY A 195 -22.41 8.50 -24.73
N PRO A 196 -22.89 8.20 -25.94
CA PRO A 196 -22.08 7.76 -27.06
C PRO A 196 -21.05 8.81 -27.49
N GLN A 197 -19.85 8.36 -27.83
CA GLN A 197 -18.78 9.20 -28.36
C GLN A 197 -18.10 8.47 -29.53
N PRO A 198 -17.59 9.21 -30.55
CA PRO A 198 -16.79 8.61 -31.60
C PRO A 198 -15.59 7.84 -31.02
N LEU A 199 -15.39 6.60 -31.47
CA LEU A 199 -14.37 5.72 -30.90
C LEU A 199 -12.95 6.31 -30.95
N ASP A 200 -12.62 7.11 -31.96
CA ASP A 200 -11.30 7.76 -32.06
C ASP A 200 -11.10 8.83 -30.98
N GLU A 201 -12.10 9.68 -30.74
CA GLU A 201 -12.06 10.69 -29.68
C GLU A 201 -12.04 10.04 -28.29
N LEU A 202 -12.80 8.95 -28.13
CA LEU A 202 -12.84 8.17 -26.91
C LEU A 202 -11.49 7.48 -26.64
N ALA A 203 -10.90 6.87 -27.67
CA ALA A 203 -9.57 6.26 -27.60
C ALA A 203 -8.50 7.28 -27.27
N GLU A 204 -8.51 8.45 -27.92
CA GLU A 204 -7.58 9.54 -27.62
C GLU A 204 -7.75 10.03 -26.18
N ARG A 205 -9.00 10.20 -25.72
CA ARG A 205 -9.30 10.58 -24.34
C ARG A 205 -8.71 9.56 -23.36
N ILE A 206 -8.95 8.27 -23.57
CA ILE A 206 -8.43 7.19 -22.71
C ILE A 206 -6.90 7.13 -22.76
N HIS A 207 -6.30 7.25 -23.94
CA HIS A 207 -4.85 7.24 -24.10
C HIS A 207 -4.17 8.40 -23.34
N THR A 208 -4.80 9.57 -23.34
CA THR A 208 -4.21 10.81 -22.78
C THR A 208 -4.62 11.14 -21.34
N CYS A 209 -5.62 10.47 -20.76
CA CYS A 209 -6.09 10.76 -19.41
C CYS A 209 -5.42 9.89 -18.33
N ARG A 210 -5.31 10.47 -17.13
CA ARG A 210 -4.73 9.82 -15.95
C ARG A 210 -5.36 10.39 -14.69
N GLY A 211 -5.64 9.51 -13.74
CA GLY A 211 -6.13 9.90 -12.41
C GLY A 211 -5.34 9.24 -11.28
N PRO A 212 -5.81 9.40 -10.03
CA PRO A 212 -5.17 8.85 -8.82
C PRO A 212 -4.95 7.33 -8.86
N SER A 213 -5.80 6.59 -9.59
CA SER A 213 -5.71 5.13 -9.74
C SER A 213 -4.87 4.68 -10.93
N GLY A 214 -4.20 5.61 -11.63
CA GLY A 214 -3.29 5.32 -12.74
C GLY A 214 -3.76 5.85 -14.10
N PRO A 215 -3.03 5.51 -15.18
CA PRO A 215 -3.44 5.79 -16.55
C PRO A 215 -4.84 5.25 -16.85
N ASN A 216 -5.58 5.93 -17.72
CA ASN A 216 -6.88 5.41 -18.15
C ASN A 216 -6.74 4.25 -19.14
N ASP A 217 -5.72 4.25 -20.00
CA ASP A 217 -5.45 3.13 -20.91
C ASP A 217 -5.17 1.81 -20.16
N GLU A 218 -4.46 1.85 -19.03
CA GLU A 218 -4.25 0.67 -18.17
C GLU A 218 -5.57 0.01 -17.75
N TYR A 219 -6.59 0.80 -17.42
CA TYR A 219 -7.92 0.28 -17.08
C TYR A 219 -8.54 -0.48 -18.25
N LEU A 220 -8.51 0.13 -19.44
CA LEU A 220 -9.05 -0.47 -20.67
C LEU A 220 -8.32 -1.77 -21.01
N LEU A 221 -6.99 -1.75 -21.03
CA LEU A 221 -6.17 -2.91 -21.41
C LEU A 221 -6.36 -4.08 -20.43
N ARG A 222 -6.42 -3.81 -19.12
CA ARG A 222 -6.69 -4.84 -18.11
C ARG A 222 -8.10 -5.41 -18.22
N LEU A 223 -9.09 -4.57 -18.54
CA LEU A 223 -10.46 -5.03 -18.76
C LEU A 223 -10.55 -5.91 -20.01
N ALA A 224 -9.95 -5.49 -21.12
CA ALA A 224 -9.92 -6.25 -22.37
C ALA A 224 -9.22 -7.61 -22.19
N GLU A 225 -8.07 -7.64 -21.52
CA GLU A 225 -7.36 -8.88 -21.22
C GLU A 225 -8.17 -9.82 -20.32
N ALA A 226 -8.80 -9.28 -19.26
CA ALA A 226 -9.61 -10.07 -18.35
C ALA A 226 -10.87 -10.65 -19.03
N VAL A 227 -11.59 -9.86 -19.82
CA VAL A 227 -12.77 -10.32 -20.58
C VAL A 227 -12.36 -11.37 -21.60
N ARG A 228 -11.28 -11.16 -22.36
CA ARG A 228 -10.80 -12.12 -23.36
C ARG A 228 -10.45 -13.47 -22.76
N ILE A 229 -9.80 -13.50 -21.59
CA ILE A 229 -9.43 -14.77 -20.97
C ILE A 229 -10.60 -15.43 -20.23
N LEU A 230 -11.43 -14.67 -19.53
CA LEU A 230 -12.56 -15.23 -18.78
C LEU A 230 -13.65 -15.76 -19.71
N THR A 231 -13.94 -15.03 -20.78
CA THR A 231 -15.11 -15.28 -21.64
C THR A 231 -14.70 -15.20 -23.11
N PRO A 232 -14.02 -16.22 -23.67
CA PRO A 232 -13.53 -16.20 -25.06
C PRO A 232 -14.63 -16.08 -26.10
N GLU A 233 -15.85 -16.47 -25.76
CA GLU A 233 -17.03 -16.29 -26.60
C GLU A 233 -17.42 -14.81 -26.74
N SER A 234 -17.02 -13.97 -25.78
CA SER A 234 -17.34 -12.54 -25.76
C SER A 234 -16.85 -11.83 -27.02
N LYS A 235 -17.81 -11.27 -27.76
CA LYS A 235 -17.58 -10.41 -28.94
C LYS A 235 -17.85 -8.95 -28.61
N ASP A 236 -17.33 -8.45 -27.48
CA ASP A 236 -17.47 -7.05 -27.10
C ASP A 236 -16.66 -6.14 -28.04
N ASN A 237 -17.25 -5.83 -29.21
CA ASN A 237 -16.63 -5.02 -30.25
C ASN A 237 -16.27 -3.63 -29.72
N HIS A 238 -17.10 -3.02 -28.87
CA HIS A 238 -16.80 -1.72 -28.28
C HIS A 238 -15.50 -1.78 -27.49
N LEU A 239 -15.36 -2.76 -26.59
CA LEU A 239 -14.16 -2.94 -25.77
C LEU A 239 -12.91 -3.23 -26.61
N PHE A 240 -12.99 -4.17 -27.56
CA PHE A 240 -11.83 -4.60 -28.33
C PHE A 240 -11.43 -3.63 -29.44
N SER A 241 -12.37 -2.94 -30.10
CA SER A 241 -12.04 -1.87 -31.05
C SER A 241 -11.42 -0.66 -30.35
N LEU A 242 -11.86 -0.36 -29.11
CA LEU A 242 -11.27 0.72 -28.33
C LEU A 242 -9.85 0.36 -27.85
N GLU A 243 -9.62 -0.89 -27.43
CA GLU A 243 -8.30 -1.43 -27.13
C GLU A 243 -7.36 -1.32 -28.33
N GLU A 244 -7.79 -1.74 -29.52
CA GLU A 244 -6.99 -1.67 -30.75
C GLU A 244 -6.55 -0.24 -31.06
N LYS A 245 -7.48 0.72 -30.99
CA LYS A 245 -7.18 2.15 -31.23
C LYS A 245 -6.20 2.71 -30.21
N VAL A 246 -6.37 2.38 -28.93
CA VAL A 246 -5.44 2.82 -27.87
C VAL A 246 -4.07 2.19 -28.05
N LEU A 247 -3.97 0.92 -28.41
CA LEU A 247 -2.69 0.27 -28.74
C LEU A 247 -2.01 0.91 -29.96
N ALA A 248 -2.79 1.33 -30.97
CA ALA A 248 -2.27 2.06 -32.12
C ALA A 248 -1.68 3.42 -31.72
N PHE A 249 -2.33 4.19 -30.85
CA PHE A 249 -1.76 5.43 -30.30
C PHE A 249 -0.45 5.18 -29.54
N LYS A 250 -0.40 4.12 -28.71
CA LYS A 250 0.82 3.74 -27.98
C LYS A 250 1.97 3.36 -28.93
N ALA A 251 1.70 2.62 -29.99
CA ALA A 251 2.70 2.28 -31.01
C ALA A 251 3.20 3.51 -31.80
N GLN A 252 2.31 4.49 -32.04
CA GLN A 252 2.68 5.77 -32.65
C GLN A 252 3.59 6.60 -31.74
N ASP A 253 3.34 6.62 -30.43
CA ASP A 253 4.22 7.29 -29.47
C ASP A 253 5.62 6.67 -29.43
N GLU A 254 5.70 5.33 -29.48
CA GLU A 254 6.97 4.58 -29.50
C GLU A 254 7.76 4.80 -30.80
N SER A 255 7.09 4.81 -31.96
CA SER A 255 7.71 5.07 -33.27
C SER A 255 8.06 6.55 -33.47
N GLY A 256 7.27 7.49 -32.93
CA GLY A 256 7.58 8.91 -32.84
C GLY A 256 8.80 9.20 -31.96
N ALA A 257 8.94 8.47 -30.85
CA ALA A 257 10.14 8.50 -30.02
C ALA A 257 11.37 7.93 -30.75
N ALA A 258 11.20 6.88 -31.56
CA ALA A 258 12.26 6.28 -32.37
C ALA A 258 12.72 7.19 -33.53
N SER A 259 11.80 7.87 -34.22
CA SER A 259 12.11 8.80 -35.32
C SER A 259 12.79 10.09 -34.84
N LYS A 260 12.39 10.62 -33.66
CA LYS A 260 13.12 11.70 -32.96
C LYS A 260 14.55 11.29 -32.57
N LYS A 261 14.77 9.99 -32.29
CA LYS A 261 16.10 9.39 -32.03
C LYS A 261 16.97 9.31 -33.30
N GLN A 262 16.37 9.12 -34.47
CA GLN A 262 17.05 9.11 -35.78
C GLN A 262 17.39 10.52 -36.30
N ARG A 263 16.48 11.49 -36.16
CA ARG A 263 16.72 12.91 -36.53
C ARG A 263 17.81 13.59 -35.69
N ARG A 264 18.06 13.11 -34.47
CA ARG A 264 19.17 13.56 -33.62
C ARG A 264 20.55 13.09 -34.08
N LYS A 265 20.66 12.18 -35.06
CA LYS A 265 21.95 11.70 -35.60
C LYS A 265 22.49 12.52 -36.78
N SER A 266 21.74 13.46 -37.35
CA SER A 266 22.14 14.17 -38.59
C SER A 266 22.56 15.63 -38.42
N ASN A 267 22.54 16.21 -37.21
CA ASN A 267 23.07 17.55 -36.95
C ASN A 267 23.79 17.56 -35.61
N ALA A 268 25.13 17.62 -35.65
CA ALA A 268 25.98 17.76 -34.48
C ALA A 268 26.67 19.13 -34.52
N LEU A 269 26.37 19.97 -33.52
CA LEU A 269 27.25 21.03 -33.01
C LEU A 269 26.86 21.31 -31.55
N LEU A 270 27.89 21.28 -30.68
CA LEU A 270 27.97 21.45 -29.21
C LEU A 270 27.88 20.19 -28.33
N PRO A 271 28.75 20.07 -27.29
CA PRO A 271 29.28 18.78 -26.86
C PRO A 271 28.69 18.25 -25.53
N VAL A 272 28.06 17.08 -25.64
CA VAL A 272 28.37 15.81 -24.94
C VAL A 272 28.72 15.82 -23.44
N CYS A 273 27.85 15.18 -22.65
CA CYS A 273 28.25 14.01 -21.85
C CYS A 273 27.63 12.74 -22.46
N HIS A 274 28.47 11.80 -22.87
CA HIS A 274 28.14 10.43 -23.28
C HIS A 274 29.03 9.49 -22.49
N ASN A 275 28.46 8.38 -22.03
CA ASN A 275 28.91 7.00 -22.26
C ASN A 275 28.16 6.07 -21.30
N LYS A 276 27.79 4.83 -21.62
CA LYS A 276 27.63 4.07 -22.88
C LYS A 276 26.87 2.82 -22.46
N TRP A 277 25.74 2.54 -23.12
CA TRP A 277 25.08 1.25 -23.04
C TRP A 277 25.81 0.27 -23.98
N ASN A 278 26.25 -0.86 -23.44
CA ASN A 278 26.56 -2.03 -24.23
C ASN A 278 26.13 -3.26 -23.43
N MET A 279 25.04 -3.90 -23.85
CA MET A 279 24.89 -5.36 -23.82
C MET A 279 23.61 -5.72 -24.58
N GLN A 280 23.78 -6.10 -25.84
CA GLN A 280 22.93 -7.15 -26.41
C GLN A 280 23.19 -8.44 -25.63
N ARG A 281 22.14 -9.10 -25.15
CA ARG A 281 22.10 -10.57 -25.03
C ARG A 281 20.64 -11.04 -25.02
N HIS A 282 20.38 -12.00 -25.89
CA HIS A 282 19.14 -12.77 -25.98
C HIS A 282 18.67 -13.24 -24.59
N PHE A 283 17.37 -13.14 -24.32
CA PHE A 283 16.74 -13.91 -23.25
C PHE A 283 15.39 -14.44 -23.72
N THR A 284 15.40 -15.69 -24.15
CA THR A 284 14.27 -16.62 -23.99
C THR A 284 14.05 -16.76 -22.48
N LEU A 285 12.96 -16.21 -21.94
CA LEU A 285 12.67 -16.28 -20.50
C LEU A 285 12.09 -17.65 -20.14
N THR A 286 12.98 -18.61 -19.89
CA THR A 286 12.68 -19.72 -19.00
C THR A 286 12.55 -19.14 -17.58
N LEU A 287 11.34 -19.06 -17.03
CA LEU A 287 11.08 -18.71 -15.63
C LEU A 287 11.64 -19.82 -14.72
N GLN A 288 12.95 -19.82 -14.49
CA GLN A 288 13.51 -20.49 -13.31
C GLN A 288 13.08 -19.68 -12.08
N LYS A 289 12.08 -20.19 -11.34
CA LYS A 289 11.75 -19.77 -9.98
C LYS A 289 13.03 -19.87 -9.11
N LYS A 290 13.80 -18.80 -9.00
CA LYS A 290 14.90 -18.73 -8.01
C LYS A 290 14.27 -18.53 -6.63
N ILE A 291 14.47 -19.52 -5.77
CA ILE A 291 13.98 -19.59 -4.39
C ILE A 291 14.62 -18.45 -3.58
N PRO A 292 13.89 -17.77 -2.66
CA PRO A 292 14.48 -16.76 -1.78
C PRO A 292 15.67 -17.32 -0.99
N TYR A 293 16.56 -16.44 -0.51
CA TYR A 293 17.67 -16.85 0.34
C TYR A 293 17.15 -17.65 1.53
N ASN A 294 17.77 -18.81 1.76
CA ASN A 294 17.44 -19.65 2.90
C ASN A 294 17.75 -18.89 4.22
N ASN A 295 17.21 -19.41 5.31
CA ASN A 295 17.37 -18.83 6.65
C ASN A 295 18.84 -18.65 7.05
N SER A 296 19.73 -19.59 6.71
CA SER A 296 21.17 -19.50 7.01
C SER A 296 21.81 -18.30 6.32
N THR A 297 21.52 -18.11 5.02
CA THR A 297 22.05 -16.98 4.26
C THR A 297 21.54 -15.64 4.80
N GLN A 298 20.27 -15.58 5.25
CA GLN A 298 19.77 -14.36 5.89
C GLN A 298 20.49 -14.07 7.22
N GLU A 299 20.71 -15.08 8.06
CA GLU A 299 21.45 -14.93 9.33
C GLU A 299 22.91 -14.53 9.09
N GLU A 300 23.55 -15.02 8.02
CA GLU A 300 24.89 -14.60 7.62
C GLU A 300 24.94 -13.12 7.22
N ILE A 301 23.93 -12.64 6.49
CA ILE A 301 23.80 -11.22 6.10
C ILE A 301 23.59 -10.35 7.33
N GLU A 302 22.69 -10.74 8.23
CA GLU A 302 22.45 -10.06 9.50
C GLU A 302 23.75 -9.92 10.30
N LYS A 303 24.50 -11.02 10.47
CA LYS A 303 25.79 -10.99 11.17
C LYS A 303 26.79 -10.06 10.50
N GLN A 304 26.99 -10.21 9.17
CA GLN A 304 27.94 -9.42 8.41
C GLN A 304 27.69 -7.92 8.50
N ALA A 305 26.43 -7.48 8.61
CA ALA A 305 26.09 -6.07 8.56
C ALA A 305 26.69 -5.20 9.70
N ALA A 306 27.18 -5.79 10.81
CA ALA A 306 27.87 -5.01 11.86
C ALA A 306 29.24 -4.57 11.39
N ASP A 307 29.99 -5.51 10.82
CA ASP A 307 31.42 -5.31 10.54
C ASP A 307 31.62 -4.79 9.10
N ASP A 308 30.73 -5.21 8.20
CA ASP A 308 30.77 -4.88 6.77
C ASP A 308 29.34 -4.61 6.24
N PRO A 309 28.76 -3.45 6.58
CA PRO A 309 27.41 -3.08 6.15
C PRO A 309 27.30 -3.03 4.61
N LEU A 310 28.34 -2.57 3.91
CA LEU A 310 28.31 -2.46 2.44
C LEU A 310 28.46 -3.83 1.75
N GLY A 311 29.20 -4.77 2.33
CA GLY A 311 29.22 -6.15 1.85
C GLY A 311 27.90 -6.87 2.10
N ALA A 312 27.24 -6.63 3.24
CA ALA A 312 25.88 -7.13 3.48
C ALA A 312 24.89 -6.58 2.45
N VAL A 313 24.91 -5.28 2.18
CA VAL A 313 24.12 -4.61 1.12
C VAL A 313 24.38 -5.25 -0.26
N LYS A 314 25.64 -5.53 -0.61
CA LYS A 314 26.00 -6.21 -1.88
C LYS A 314 25.45 -7.63 -1.96
N LYS A 315 25.31 -8.35 -0.84
CA LYS A 315 24.66 -9.67 -0.80
C LYS A 315 23.16 -9.54 -0.96
N VAL A 316 22.52 -8.60 -0.25
CA VAL A 316 21.07 -8.36 -0.35
C VAL A 316 20.68 -7.96 -1.78
N ALA A 317 21.44 -7.09 -2.44
CA ALA A 317 21.19 -6.70 -3.84
C ALA A 317 21.22 -7.87 -4.85
N LYS A 318 21.77 -9.03 -4.47
CA LYS A 318 21.80 -10.26 -5.28
C LYS A 318 20.70 -11.25 -4.88
N MET A 319 19.81 -10.87 -3.97
CA MET A 319 18.65 -11.69 -3.61
C MET A 319 17.75 -11.87 -4.84
N PRO A 320 17.31 -13.11 -5.13
CA PRO A 320 16.40 -13.37 -6.22
C PRO A 320 15.11 -12.54 -6.11
N ASN A 321 14.67 -11.98 -7.23
CA ASN A 321 13.41 -11.25 -7.37
C ASN A 321 13.27 -9.98 -6.50
N LEU A 322 14.35 -9.50 -5.88
CA LEU A 322 14.32 -8.29 -5.05
C LEU A 322 13.83 -7.07 -5.83
N GLY A 323 14.28 -6.90 -7.08
CA GLY A 323 13.87 -5.82 -7.96
C GLY A 323 12.60 -6.08 -8.77
N THR A 324 11.85 -7.16 -8.50
CA THR A 324 10.64 -7.53 -9.26
C THR A 324 9.38 -6.95 -8.60
N PRO A 325 8.68 -5.99 -9.23
CA PRO A 325 7.44 -5.43 -8.68
C PRO A 325 6.38 -6.51 -8.50
N GLY A 326 5.67 -6.47 -7.37
CA GLY A 326 4.53 -7.37 -7.12
C GLY A 326 4.89 -8.84 -6.90
N TYR A 327 6.18 -9.19 -6.76
CA TYR A 327 6.57 -10.53 -6.34
C TYR A 327 5.94 -10.83 -4.96
N GLU A 328 5.24 -11.96 -4.85
CA GLU A 328 4.53 -12.35 -3.62
C GLU A 328 5.43 -12.17 -2.41
N SER A 329 4.93 -11.41 -1.44
CA SER A 329 5.62 -11.35 -0.18
C SER A 329 5.53 -12.72 0.48
N PHE A 330 6.68 -13.33 0.81
CA PHE A 330 6.68 -14.51 1.66
C PHE A 330 6.28 -14.18 3.11
N ALA A 331 6.13 -12.88 3.41
CA ALA A 331 5.33 -12.38 4.51
C ALA A 331 3.84 -12.62 4.22
N LYS A 332 3.37 -13.82 4.51
CA LYS A 332 1.93 -14.08 4.52
C LYS A 332 1.28 -13.10 5.51
N HIS A 333 0.16 -12.48 5.11
CA HIS A 333 -0.68 -11.61 5.94
C HIS A 333 -0.99 -12.17 7.34
N LYS A 334 -0.88 -13.49 7.53
CA LYS A 334 -0.96 -14.15 8.83
C LYS A 334 0.02 -13.61 9.88
N TYR A 335 1.10 -12.94 9.46
CA TYR A 335 2.17 -12.51 10.36
C TYR A 335 2.57 -11.03 10.25
N GLY A 336 2.00 -10.24 9.33
CA GLY A 336 2.52 -8.90 8.98
C GLY A 336 2.30 -7.78 10.01
N VAL A 337 1.39 -7.96 10.96
CA VAL A 337 1.14 -7.06 12.08
C VAL A 337 0.78 -7.95 13.27
N VAL A 338 1.30 -7.67 14.47
CA VAL A 338 0.78 -8.35 15.67
C VAL A 338 -0.69 -7.96 15.80
N HIS A 339 -1.59 -8.86 15.38
CA HIS A 339 -3.01 -8.71 15.62
C HIS A 339 -3.29 -8.96 17.10
N PRO A 340 -4.07 -8.10 17.78
CA PRO A 340 -4.41 -8.22 19.21
C PRO A 340 -5.00 -9.55 19.70
N GLY A 341 -5.24 -10.52 18.81
CA GLY A 341 -5.77 -11.86 19.15
C GLY A 341 -4.90 -13.04 18.71
N ASP A 342 -3.79 -12.83 18.00
CA ASP A 342 -3.00 -13.94 17.45
C ASP A 342 -1.87 -14.36 18.41
N LYS A 343 -2.10 -15.44 19.17
CA LYS A 343 -1.10 -16.03 20.08
C LYS A 343 0.13 -16.58 19.35
N SER A 344 0.05 -16.88 18.04
CA SER A 344 1.19 -17.40 17.28
C SER A 344 2.24 -16.34 17.00
N SER A 345 1.87 -15.05 17.06
CA SER A 345 2.78 -13.92 16.86
C SER A 345 3.79 -13.71 18.00
N HIS A 346 3.55 -14.29 19.19
CA HIS A 346 4.46 -14.23 20.35
C HIS A 346 5.79 -14.96 20.13
N HIS A 347 5.81 -15.96 19.25
CA HIS A 347 6.99 -16.80 18.96
C HIS A 347 7.85 -16.27 17.81
N GLN A 348 7.56 -15.06 17.29
CA GLN A 348 8.26 -14.52 16.11
C GLN A 348 9.66 -13.96 16.40
N VAL A 349 10.10 -14.00 17.65
CA VAL A 349 11.42 -13.56 18.08
C VAL A 349 12.09 -14.71 18.83
N SER A 350 13.06 -15.35 18.17
CA SER A 350 13.61 -16.65 18.54
C SER A 350 14.30 -16.70 19.90
N TRP A 351 14.78 -15.58 20.46
CA TRP A 351 15.34 -15.57 21.82
C TRP A 351 14.28 -15.44 22.94
N PHE A 352 13.00 -15.44 22.58
CA PHE A 352 11.88 -15.66 23.50
C PHE A 352 11.33 -17.11 23.41
N ASP A 353 12.07 -18.03 22.76
CA ASP A 353 11.65 -19.36 22.28
C ASP A 353 11.05 -20.35 23.30
N ASP A 354 11.05 -20.05 24.60
CA ASP A 354 10.37 -20.93 25.57
C ASP A 354 8.92 -20.51 25.85
N GLY A 355 8.45 -19.41 25.28
CA GLY A 355 7.10 -18.88 25.47
C GLY A 355 6.80 -18.38 26.89
N ARG A 356 7.82 -18.29 27.77
CA ARG A 356 7.64 -17.90 29.19
C ARG A 356 7.89 -16.43 29.45
N PHE A 357 8.48 -15.71 28.50
CA PHE A 357 8.72 -14.29 28.70
C PHE A 357 7.42 -13.48 28.61
N PRO A 358 7.10 -12.63 29.61
CA PRO A 358 5.84 -11.90 29.63
C PRO A 358 5.69 -10.94 28.43
N PHE A 359 4.80 -11.29 27.50
CA PHE A 359 4.38 -10.41 26.42
C PHE A 359 3.00 -9.82 26.73
N THR A 360 2.91 -8.49 26.62
CA THR A 360 1.64 -7.78 26.77
C THR A 360 1.02 -7.59 25.39
N GLN A 361 -0.15 -8.20 25.15
CA GLN A 361 -0.89 -7.99 23.92
C GLN A 361 -1.39 -6.53 23.85
N PRO A 362 -1.13 -5.80 22.75
CA PRO A 362 -1.68 -4.46 22.58
C PRO A 362 -3.21 -4.45 22.56
N ASP A 363 -3.80 -3.40 23.12
CA ASP A 363 -5.24 -3.15 22.96
C ASP A 363 -5.57 -2.97 21.47
N GLY A 364 -6.69 -3.55 21.04
CA GLY A 364 -7.18 -3.38 19.67
C GLY A 364 -7.59 -1.93 19.38
N SER A 365 -7.69 -1.61 18.09
CA SER A 365 -8.23 -0.33 17.63
C SER A 365 -9.64 -0.50 17.11
N SER A 366 -10.61 0.20 17.73
CA SER A 366 -11.96 0.32 17.19
C SER A 366 -11.93 1.22 15.96
N ARG A 367 -12.36 0.69 14.81
CA ARG A 367 -12.31 1.39 13.53
C ARG A 367 -13.64 1.36 12.79
N ASP A 368 -13.84 2.31 11.89
CA ASP A 368 -14.91 2.25 10.89
C ASP A 368 -14.51 1.40 9.67
N SER A 369 -15.41 1.30 8.69
CA SER A 369 -15.20 0.55 7.45
C SER A 369 -14.06 1.09 6.58
N ASN A 370 -13.67 2.35 6.79
CA ASN A 370 -12.56 3.00 6.08
C ASN A 370 -11.24 2.85 6.83
N GLY A 371 -11.24 2.17 7.97
CA GLY A 371 -10.07 1.99 8.82
C GLY A 371 -9.74 3.22 9.68
N ALA A 372 -10.64 4.21 9.77
CA ALA A 372 -10.49 5.36 10.64
C ALA A 372 -10.74 4.98 12.10
N LEU A 373 -10.01 5.59 13.03
CA LEU A 373 -10.18 5.35 14.47
C LEU A 373 -11.53 5.91 14.93
N LYS A 374 -12.30 5.11 15.68
CA LYS A 374 -13.56 5.53 16.31
C LYS A 374 -13.39 6.07 17.72
N SER A 375 -12.29 5.74 18.38
CA SER A 375 -12.00 6.18 19.75
C SER A 375 -10.51 6.14 20.03
N VAL A 376 -10.08 6.99 20.97
CA VAL A 376 -8.73 7.00 21.55
C VAL A 376 -8.85 6.63 23.03
N PRO A 377 -8.28 5.49 23.47
CA PRO A 377 -8.29 5.10 24.89
C PRO A 377 -7.60 6.14 25.79
N LYS A 378 -8.17 6.47 26.95
CA LYS A 378 -7.51 7.39 27.91
C LYS A 378 -6.21 6.81 28.49
N SER A 379 -6.07 5.49 28.49
CA SER A 379 -4.89 4.75 28.94
C SER A 379 -4.85 3.38 28.28
N SER A 380 -3.66 2.80 28.15
CA SER A 380 -3.44 1.43 27.68
C SER A 380 -2.16 0.90 28.30
N HIS A 381 -2.20 -0.28 28.91
CA HIS A 381 -0.99 -1.06 29.27
C HIS A 381 0.17 -0.31 29.95
N GLY A 382 -0.14 0.57 30.91
CA GLY A 382 0.87 1.37 31.62
C GLY A 382 1.23 2.69 30.94
N PHE A 383 0.45 3.10 29.94
CA PHE A 383 0.52 4.39 29.28
C PHE A 383 -0.75 5.20 29.51
N VAL A 384 -0.60 6.52 29.63
CA VAL A 384 -1.71 7.47 29.78
C VAL A 384 -1.67 8.50 28.67
N LEU A 385 -2.85 8.91 28.22
CA LEU A 385 -3.02 9.98 27.27
C LEU A 385 -2.70 11.33 27.92
N LYS A 386 -1.90 12.14 27.24
CA LYS A 386 -1.46 13.48 27.61
C LYS A 386 -1.64 14.42 26.43
N GLU A 387 -1.60 15.71 26.70
CA GLU A 387 -1.80 16.76 25.70
C GLU A 387 -0.61 17.73 25.76
N LEU A 388 0.10 17.89 24.64
CA LEU A 388 1.23 18.79 24.52
C LEU A 388 0.76 20.13 23.92
N PRO A 389 0.97 21.27 24.60
CA PRO A 389 0.60 22.58 24.05
C PRO A 389 1.31 22.91 22.73
N LEU A 390 0.53 23.21 21.69
CA LEU A 390 1.04 23.66 20.39
C LEU A 390 1.00 25.19 20.30
N ARG A 391 -0.08 25.75 19.77
CA ARG A 391 -0.29 27.17 19.53
C ARG A 391 -1.74 27.54 19.82
N GLY A 392 -1.95 28.64 20.54
CA GLY A 392 -3.26 28.96 21.09
C GLY A 392 -3.71 27.82 21.99
N ASP A 393 -4.98 27.45 21.89
CA ASP A 393 -5.54 26.34 22.67
C ASP A 393 -5.29 24.97 22.05
N ALA A 394 -4.68 24.90 20.85
CA ALA A 394 -4.42 23.63 20.18
C ALA A 394 -3.38 22.79 20.91
N VAL A 395 -3.62 21.48 20.99
CA VAL A 395 -2.75 20.52 21.63
C VAL A 395 -2.45 19.33 20.73
N GLN A 396 -1.25 18.76 20.86
CA GLN A 396 -0.90 17.47 20.26
C GLN A 396 -1.16 16.37 21.29
N PRO A 397 -2.17 15.51 21.11
CA PRO A 397 -2.37 14.37 22.00
C PRO A 397 -1.27 13.32 21.80
N TYR A 398 -0.85 12.66 22.88
CA TYR A 398 0.19 11.62 22.88
C TYR A 398 0.06 10.67 24.07
N TYR A 399 0.56 9.44 23.92
CA TYR A 399 0.72 8.51 25.04
C TYR A 399 2.07 8.68 25.69
N MET A 400 2.14 8.52 27.02
CA MET A 400 3.37 8.52 27.80
C MET A 400 3.31 7.46 28.90
N THR A 401 4.47 6.88 29.23
CA THR A 401 4.64 6.00 30.40
C THR A 401 3.94 6.60 31.62
N LYS A 402 3.14 5.81 32.31
CA LYS A 402 2.43 6.20 33.53
C LYS A 402 3.34 6.02 34.75
N ASP A 403 3.10 6.83 35.79
CA ASP A 403 3.68 6.68 37.14
C ASP A 403 5.24 6.61 37.16
N TYR A 404 5.91 7.37 36.28
CA TYR A 404 7.38 7.52 36.31
C TYR A 404 7.82 8.64 37.25
N ASN A 405 9.03 8.53 37.78
CA ASN A 405 9.73 9.61 38.47
C ASN A 405 10.74 10.24 37.51
N ALA A 406 10.61 11.52 37.20
CA ALA A 406 11.44 12.18 36.18
C ALA A 406 12.93 12.23 36.55
N ASP A 407 13.26 12.20 37.85
CA ASP A 407 14.64 12.17 38.34
C ASP A 407 15.33 10.83 38.04
N ASP A 408 14.58 9.74 37.90
CA ASP A 408 15.16 8.43 37.60
C ASP A 408 15.39 8.24 36.08
N VAL A 409 14.74 9.07 35.25
CA VAL A 409 14.75 8.90 33.79
C VAL A 409 16.08 9.36 33.20
N LYS A 410 16.72 8.45 32.47
CA LYS A 410 17.98 8.68 31.73
C LYS A 410 17.80 8.65 30.21
N ARG A 411 16.74 8.01 29.73
CA ARG A 411 16.46 7.84 28.30
C ARG A 411 14.97 8.02 28.01
N ALA A 412 14.66 8.65 26.88
CA ALA A 412 13.30 8.66 26.34
C ALA A 412 13.25 8.02 24.96
N ILE A 413 12.19 7.26 24.71
CA ILE A 413 11.89 6.68 23.41
C ILE A 413 10.64 7.35 22.84
N LEU A 414 10.78 8.11 21.76
CA LEU A 414 9.70 8.74 21.03
C LEU A 414 9.34 7.88 19.81
N VAL A 415 8.27 7.08 19.94
CA VAL A 415 7.82 6.14 18.90
C VAL A 415 6.77 6.80 18.02
N VAL A 416 7.10 7.07 16.76
CA VAL A 416 6.15 7.58 15.77
C VAL A 416 5.32 6.41 15.21
N PRO A 417 3.98 6.47 15.28
CA PRO A 417 3.13 5.35 14.87
C PRO A 417 3.21 5.10 13.35
N GLY A 418 2.91 3.87 12.93
CA GLY A 418 2.79 3.48 11.52
C GLY A 418 1.42 3.82 10.92
N MET A 419 1.12 3.25 9.75
CA MET A 419 -0.10 3.53 8.97
C MET A 419 -1.41 3.44 9.78
N PRO A 420 -1.59 2.48 10.71
CA PRO A 420 -2.82 2.41 11.50
C PRO A 420 -3.00 3.58 12.49
N ARG A 421 -1.95 4.35 12.84
CA ARG A 421 -2.02 5.51 13.76
C ARG A 421 -2.44 5.21 15.21
N ASP A 422 -2.55 3.94 15.59
CA ASP A 422 -2.94 3.51 16.94
C ASP A 422 -1.75 3.56 17.92
N SER A 423 -1.35 4.78 18.33
CA SER A 423 -0.15 5.03 19.15
C SER A 423 -0.05 4.19 20.43
N TRP A 424 -1.17 3.79 21.05
CA TRP A 424 -1.18 2.90 22.21
C TRP A 424 -0.66 1.49 21.92
N LYS A 425 -0.85 1.01 20.68
CA LYS A 425 -0.27 -0.26 20.24
C LYS A 425 1.24 -0.13 20.17
N TRP A 426 1.74 0.95 19.58
CA TRP A 426 3.17 1.20 19.38
C TRP A 426 3.94 1.34 20.69
N THR A 427 3.39 2.06 21.67
CA THR A 427 3.98 2.14 23.01
C THR A 427 3.98 0.78 23.70
N THR A 428 2.92 -0.02 23.57
CA THR A 428 2.83 -1.37 24.16
C THR A 428 3.87 -2.33 23.55
N LEU A 429 4.05 -2.31 22.23
CA LEU A 429 5.07 -3.12 21.56
C LEU A 429 6.49 -2.69 21.94
N MET A 430 6.76 -1.39 22.02
CA MET A 430 8.06 -0.89 22.50
C MET A 430 8.30 -1.25 23.97
N GLN A 431 7.25 -1.22 24.80
CA GLN A 431 7.33 -1.63 26.20
C GLN A 431 7.66 -3.12 26.35
N ASN A 432 7.17 -3.99 25.47
CA ASN A 432 7.54 -5.40 25.45
C ASN A 432 9.04 -5.58 25.13
N ALA A 433 9.56 -4.82 24.16
CA ALA A 433 10.99 -4.83 23.84
C ALA A 433 11.84 -4.31 25.02
N PHE A 434 11.44 -3.20 25.63
CA PHE A 434 12.11 -2.64 26.80
C PHE A 434 12.05 -3.58 28.01
N ARG A 435 10.93 -4.29 28.21
CA ARG A 435 10.80 -5.30 29.27
C ARG A 435 11.89 -6.34 29.20
N TYR A 436 12.22 -6.81 28.00
CA TYR A 436 13.33 -7.74 27.83
C TYR A 436 14.66 -7.14 28.25
N VAL A 437 14.95 -5.88 27.88
CA VAL A 437 16.18 -5.19 28.26
C VAL A 437 16.35 -5.13 29.78
N TYR A 438 15.39 -4.58 30.52
CA TYR A 438 15.56 -4.39 31.96
C TYR A 438 15.44 -5.71 32.76
N THR A 439 14.62 -6.67 32.33
CA THR A 439 14.51 -7.97 33.04
C THR A 439 15.75 -8.84 32.85
N LYS A 440 16.40 -8.75 31.68
CA LYS A 440 17.69 -9.40 31.41
C LYS A 440 18.87 -8.56 31.88
N LYS A 441 18.63 -7.41 32.52
CA LYS A 441 19.65 -6.46 33.01
C LYS A 441 20.65 -6.06 31.91
N LYS A 442 20.19 -6.00 30.65
CA LYS A 442 21.03 -5.53 29.54
C LYS A 442 21.41 -4.07 29.77
N TYR A 443 22.66 -3.75 29.49
CA TYR A 443 23.24 -2.41 29.65
C TYR A 443 23.16 -1.85 31.09
N GLY A 444 22.86 -2.68 32.09
CA GLY A 444 22.62 -2.22 33.47
C GLY A 444 21.33 -1.41 33.65
N MET A 445 20.46 -1.36 32.63
CA MET A 445 19.26 -0.56 32.62
C MET A 445 18.17 -1.11 33.56
N LYS A 446 17.58 -0.21 34.35
CA LYS A 446 16.42 -0.45 35.21
C LYS A 446 15.13 -0.03 34.50
N LYS A 447 13.99 -0.48 35.01
CA LYS A 447 12.67 -0.14 34.45
C LYS A 447 12.42 1.37 34.49
N GLU A 448 12.88 2.03 35.55
CA GLU A 448 12.64 3.45 35.83
C GLU A 448 13.51 4.38 34.98
N ASP A 449 14.61 3.86 34.40
CA ASP A 449 15.56 4.67 33.63
C ASP A 449 14.98 5.17 32.29
N THR A 450 13.85 4.62 31.82
CA THR A 450 13.31 4.92 30.49
C THR A 450 11.83 5.28 30.52
N VAL A 451 11.48 6.37 29.83
CA VAL A 451 10.10 6.70 29.45
C VAL A 451 9.88 6.45 27.96
N ILE A 452 8.69 5.97 27.61
CA ILE A 452 8.27 5.72 26.24
C ILE A 452 7.06 6.62 25.95
N LEU A 453 7.09 7.29 24.81
CA LEU A 453 6.05 8.19 24.35
C LEU A 453 5.68 7.90 22.90
N SER A 454 4.43 8.18 22.52
CA SER A 454 4.02 8.12 21.12
C SER A 454 2.97 9.21 20.81
N PRO A 455 3.28 10.18 19.91
CA PRO A 455 2.29 11.14 19.43
C PRO A 455 1.17 10.43 18.69
N LEU A 456 -0.05 10.95 18.83
CA LEU A 456 -1.18 10.56 18.00
C LEU A 456 -1.13 11.30 16.66
N ALA A 457 -1.22 10.55 15.57
CA ALA A 457 -1.17 11.11 14.21
C ALA A 457 -2.59 11.19 13.59
N LEU A 458 -3.58 11.67 14.35
CA LEU A 458 -5.00 11.66 13.96
C LEU A 458 -5.23 12.42 12.65
N ASN A 459 -6.07 11.85 11.77
CA ASN A 459 -6.46 12.48 10.50
C ASN A 459 -7.95 12.89 10.47
N GLN A 460 -8.39 13.58 9.41
CA GLN A 460 -9.79 14.02 9.31
C GLN A 460 -10.82 12.88 9.34
N GLU A 461 -10.43 11.67 8.93
CA GLU A 461 -11.31 10.50 8.95
C GLU A 461 -11.48 10.02 10.39
N ASP A 462 -10.39 9.99 11.17
CA ASP A 462 -10.43 9.67 12.61
C ASP A 462 -11.31 10.70 13.35
N GLN A 463 -11.23 11.98 12.97
CA GLN A 463 -12.11 13.03 13.51
C GLN A 463 -13.58 12.77 13.15
N ALA A 464 -13.88 12.48 11.88
CA ALA A 464 -15.24 12.19 11.41
C ALA A 464 -15.83 10.92 12.04
N ALA A 465 -14.99 9.92 12.32
CA ALA A 465 -15.37 8.67 12.96
C ALA A 465 -15.53 8.77 14.49
N GLY A 466 -15.19 9.92 15.10
CA GLY A 466 -15.41 10.20 16.52
C GLY A 466 -14.22 9.93 17.44
N ALA A 467 -13.01 9.65 16.91
CA ALA A 467 -11.82 9.47 17.75
C ALA A 467 -11.33 10.76 18.43
N VAL A 468 -11.63 11.92 17.87
CA VAL A 468 -11.26 13.21 18.43
C VAL A 468 -12.24 13.60 19.52
N SER A 469 -11.87 13.35 20.78
CA SER A 469 -12.72 13.61 21.94
C SER A 469 -12.66 15.05 22.47
N ASN A 470 -11.76 15.87 21.94
CA ASN A 470 -11.58 17.28 22.31
C ASN A 470 -11.27 18.10 21.07
N ASP A 471 -12.04 19.17 20.84
CA ASP A 471 -12.01 19.97 19.61
C ASP A 471 -10.68 20.71 19.41
N ASN A 472 -9.88 20.85 20.46
CA ASN A 472 -8.57 21.47 20.40
C ASN A 472 -7.43 20.50 19.99
N TRP A 473 -7.71 19.21 19.79
CA TRP A 473 -6.70 18.25 19.37
C TRP A 473 -6.24 18.50 17.93
N ALA A 474 -4.94 18.37 17.73
CA ALA A 474 -4.29 18.39 16.43
C ALA A 474 -4.80 17.24 15.54
N VAL A 475 -5.34 17.60 14.38
CA VAL A 475 -5.74 16.68 13.31
C VAL A 475 -5.03 17.06 12.03
N TYR A 476 -4.60 16.08 11.24
CA TYR A 476 -3.83 16.26 10.01
C TYR A 476 -4.61 15.82 8.77
N LYS A 477 -4.26 16.37 7.61
CA LYS A 477 -4.87 15.97 6.34
C LYS A 477 -4.35 14.61 5.87
N ASN A 478 -5.20 13.62 5.65
CA ASN A 478 -4.79 12.28 5.17
C ASN A 478 -3.56 11.74 5.96
N SER A 479 -2.56 11.24 5.24
CA SER A 479 -1.26 10.82 5.79
C SER A 479 -0.22 11.96 5.81
N TYR A 480 -0.63 13.23 5.70
CA TYR A 480 0.32 14.35 5.55
C TYR A 480 1.16 14.60 6.81
N TRP A 481 0.73 14.11 7.98
CA TRP A 481 1.57 14.07 9.17
C TRP A 481 2.91 13.37 8.90
N SER A 482 2.93 12.35 8.03
CA SER A 482 4.14 11.60 7.68
C SER A 482 5.10 12.38 6.77
N VAL A 483 4.71 13.55 6.28
CA VAL A 483 5.52 14.42 5.42
C VAL A 483 5.73 15.81 6.03
N GLY A 484 5.47 15.97 7.33
CA GLY A 484 5.58 17.26 8.02
C GLY A 484 4.44 18.23 7.71
N GLY A 485 3.28 17.71 7.27
CA GLY A 485 2.08 18.50 7.01
C GLY A 485 1.54 19.20 8.27
N ALA A 486 0.79 20.28 8.05
CA ALA A 486 0.23 21.10 9.11
C ALA A 486 -1.15 20.60 9.60
N THR A 487 -1.52 21.02 10.80
CA THR A 487 -2.84 20.77 11.37
C THR A 487 -3.95 21.38 10.51
N ILE A 488 -5.06 20.66 10.39
CA ILE A 488 -6.32 21.14 9.80
C ILE A 488 -7.42 21.33 10.85
N SER A 489 -7.27 20.72 12.02
CA SER A 489 -8.07 20.96 13.22
C SER A 489 -7.17 21.11 14.46
N PRO A 490 -7.54 21.98 15.41
CA PRO A 490 -8.52 23.06 15.26
C PRO A 490 -8.09 24.02 14.14
N LYS A 491 -9.02 24.81 13.60
CA LYS A 491 -8.70 25.81 12.58
C LYS A 491 -7.85 26.93 13.21
N LEU A 492 -6.55 26.91 12.93
CA LEU A 492 -5.60 27.92 13.41
C LEU A 492 -5.31 28.95 12.33
N LYS A 493 -5.13 30.23 12.74
CA LYS A 493 -4.63 31.28 11.85
C LYS A 493 -3.29 30.89 11.20
N ASN A 494 -2.43 30.25 11.98
CA ASN A 494 -1.15 29.73 11.55
C ASN A 494 -1.05 28.25 11.98
N PRO A 495 -1.44 27.30 11.12
CA PRO A 495 -1.36 25.87 11.37
C PRO A 495 0.02 25.39 11.83
N VAL A 496 0.06 24.31 12.60
CA VAL A 496 1.30 23.77 13.18
C VAL A 496 1.69 22.49 12.45
N SER A 497 2.94 22.37 12.00
CA SER A 497 3.45 21.14 11.38
C SER A 497 3.52 20.00 12.40
N TYR A 498 3.25 18.77 11.97
CA TYR A 498 3.53 17.59 12.79
C TYR A 498 4.99 17.53 13.24
N PHE A 499 5.94 17.99 12.41
CA PHE A 499 7.36 18.02 12.79
C PHE A 499 7.66 19.11 13.82
N THR A 500 6.91 20.21 13.83
CA THR A 500 6.96 21.18 14.95
C THR A 500 6.43 20.57 16.24
N ALA A 501 5.41 19.71 16.18
CA ALA A 501 4.93 18.98 17.35
C ALA A 501 5.99 18.01 17.89
N LEU A 502 6.74 17.34 17.00
CA LEU A 502 7.87 16.49 17.37
C LEU A 502 9.02 17.31 17.98
N ASP A 503 9.35 18.49 17.45
CA ASP A 503 10.34 19.40 18.06
C ASP A 503 9.94 19.75 19.49
N LYS A 504 8.68 20.16 19.71
CA LYS A 504 8.17 20.47 21.06
C LYS A 504 8.24 19.28 22.02
N MET A 505 8.08 18.05 21.53
CA MET A 505 8.26 16.85 22.34
C MET A 505 9.72 16.63 22.71
N VAL A 506 10.64 16.82 21.76
CA VAL A 506 12.08 16.77 22.01
C VAL A 506 12.49 17.83 23.02
N ASP A 507 12.04 19.08 22.84
CA ASP A 507 12.31 20.18 23.76
C ASP A 507 11.82 19.88 25.18
N MET A 508 10.61 19.32 25.30
CA MET A 508 10.07 18.90 26.60
C MET A 508 10.92 17.80 27.27
N LEU A 509 11.42 16.84 26.49
CA LEU A 509 12.21 15.72 27.02
C LEU A 509 13.63 16.14 27.40
N LEU A 510 14.23 17.07 26.66
CA LEU A 510 15.58 17.59 26.92
C LEU A 510 15.61 18.75 27.93
N ASP A 511 14.45 19.25 28.35
CA ASP A 511 14.33 20.24 29.41
C ASP A 511 14.80 19.66 30.76
N LYS A 512 16.01 20.05 31.17
CA LYS A 512 16.65 19.60 32.42
C LYS A 512 15.90 20.02 33.69
N SER A 513 14.98 20.99 33.61
CA SER A 513 14.11 21.31 34.75
C SER A 513 12.98 20.28 34.93
N LYS A 514 12.65 19.53 33.88
CA LYS A 514 11.64 18.45 33.88
C LYS A 514 12.27 17.07 33.97
N PHE A 515 13.37 16.84 33.25
CA PHE A 515 14.11 15.57 33.22
C PHE A 515 15.59 15.83 33.52
N PRO A 516 15.98 15.96 34.80
CA PRO A 516 17.34 16.35 35.17
C PRO A 516 18.42 15.38 34.66
N ASN A 517 18.11 14.08 34.63
CA ASN A 517 19.07 13.01 34.33
C ASN A 517 18.93 12.42 32.92
N LEU A 518 17.99 12.89 32.10
CA LEU A 518 17.77 12.36 30.75
C LEU A 518 18.89 12.81 29.82
N ASP A 519 19.61 11.87 29.22
CA ASP A 519 20.73 12.14 28.31
C ASP A 519 20.36 11.96 26.84
N LYS A 520 19.60 10.90 26.52
CA LYS A 520 19.27 10.51 25.15
C LYS A 520 17.76 10.47 24.88
N VAL A 521 17.36 11.01 23.73
CA VAL A 521 16.04 10.80 23.12
C VAL A 521 16.22 9.99 21.84
N VAL A 522 15.58 8.81 21.80
CA VAL A 522 15.60 7.95 20.62
C VAL A 522 14.28 8.11 19.87
N ILE A 523 14.36 8.59 18.63
CA ILE A 523 13.21 8.78 17.75
C ILE A 523 13.11 7.55 16.85
N VAL A 524 12.01 6.81 17.02
CA VAL A 524 11.83 5.48 16.43
C VAL A 524 10.61 5.48 15.52
N GLY A 525 10.75 4.91 14.31
CA GLY A 525 9.62 4.69 13.42
C GLY A 525 9.77 3.40 12.62
N HIS A 526 8.65 2.71 12.40
CA HIS A 526 8.54 1.56 11.48
C HIS A 526 7.49 1.85 10.40
N SER A 527 7.64 1.30 9.19
CA SER A 527 6.66 1.46 8.10
C SER A 527 6.37 2.94 7.77
N MET A 528 5.12 3.40 7.79
CA MET A 528 4.80 4.82 7.58
C MET A 528 5.36 5.74 8.69
N GLY A 529 5.53 5.23 9.91
CA GLY A 529 6.22 5.95 10.98
C GLY A 529 7.70 6.13 10.67
N ALA A 530 8.35 5.13 10.04
CA ALA A 530 9.73 5.26 9.57
C ALA A 530 9.87 6.27 8.44
N GLN A 531 8.88 6.36 7.53
CA GLN A 531 8.86 7.43 6.53
C GLN A 531 8.85 8.81 7.21
N ALA A 532 7.99 8.99 8.22
CA ALA A 532 7.91 10.22 8.99
C ALA A 532 9.20 10.54 9.75
N VAL A 533 9.80 9.54 10.42
CA VAL A 533 11.05 9.70 11.16
C VAL A 533 12.22 10.00 10.25
N GLN A 534 12.33 9.33 9.10
CA GLN A 534 13.39 9.62 8.13
C GLN A 534 13.24 11.00 7.52
N ARG A 535 12.02 11.40 7.14
CA ARG A 535 11.72 12.75 6.64
C ARG A 535 12.01 13.81 7.68
N TYR A 536 11.57 13.60 8.91
CA TYR A 536 11.85 14.49 10.03
C TYR A 536 13.35 14.59 10.27
N ALA A 537 14.06 13.47 10.26
CA ALA A 537 15.51 13.48 10.32
C ALA A 537 16.15 14.26 9.15
N VAL A 538 15.63 14.17 7.93
CA VAL A 538 16.21 14.90 6.80
C VAL A 538 15.95 16.40 6.90
N ILE A 539 14.75 16.83 7.27
CA ILE A 539 14.36 18.25 7.20
C ILE A 539 14.34 18.98 8.55
N ARG A 540 14.60 18.29 9.68
CA ARG A 540 14.64 18.92 11.00
C ARG A 540 15.66 20.06 11.02
N LYS A 541 15.26 21.19 11.58
CA LYS A 541 16.13 22.34 11.83
C LYS A 541 17.18 21.94 12.86
N GLU A 542 18.45 22.11 12.51
CA GLU A 542 19.57 21.76 13.38
C GLU A 542 19.54 22.61 14.66
N GLN A 543 19.53 21.94 15.81
CA GLN A 543 19.64 22.57 17.13
C GLN A 543 20.91 22.04 17.79
N LYS A 544 22.01 22.78 17.66
CA LYS A 544 23.38 22.30 17.96
C LYS A 544 23.55 21.73 19.37
N ASP A 545 22.82 22.27 20.34
CA ASP A 545 22.81 21.85 21.74
C ASP A 545 22.02 20.56 22.00
N GLN A 546 21.19 20.13 21.04
CA GLN A 546 20.36 18.93 21.14
C GLN A 546 20.88 17.75 20.31
N GLU A 547 21.59 17.99 19.19
CA GLU A 547 21.89 16.93 18.20
C GLU A 547 22.65 15.72 18.78
N SER A 548 23.56 15.92 19.74
CA SER A 548 24.30 14.83 20.39
C SER A 548 23.42 13.96 21.30
N SER A 549 22.25 14.45 21.70
CA SER A 549 21.27 13.72 22.51
C SER A 549 20.25 12.95 21.67
N LEU A 550 20.25 13.08 20.34
CA LEU A 550 19.25 12.46 19.47
C LEU A 550 19.80 11.23 18.74
N LEU A 551 19.08 10.12 18.87
CA LEU A 551 19.31 8.88 18.12
C LEU A 551 18.11 8.58 17.21
N TRP A 552 18.36 8.10 16.00
CA TRP A 552 17.31 7.93 14.98
C TRP A 552 17.22 6.47 14.52
N TRP A 553 16.11 5.80 14.78
CA TRP A 553 15.88 4.43 14.33
C TRP A 553 14.81 4.40 13.23
N ILE A 554 15.17 3.92 12.04
CA ILE A 554 14.35 3.96 10.83
C ILE A 554 14.14 2.52 10.32
N GLY A 555 12.96 1.96 10.55
CA GLY A 555 12.62 0.57 10.20
C GLY A 555 11.71 0.44 8.98
N ASN A 556 12.13 -0.28 7.94
CA ASN A 556 11.30 -0.68 6.79
C ASN A 556 10.38 0.43 6.20
N PRO A 557 10.88 1.64 5.87
CA PRO A 557 10.01 2.67 5.32
C PRO A 557 9.45 2.28 3.94
N GLY A 558 8.19 2.64 3.73
CA GLY A 558 7.46 2.47 2.46
C GLY A 558 8.08 3.21 1.27
N ALA A 559 8.73 4.34 1.54
CA ALA A 559 9.48 5.16 0.59
C ALA A 559 10.47 6.05 1.37
N TRP A 560 11.53 6.47 0.72
CA TRP A 560 12.56 7.33 1.29
C TRP A 560 12.46 8.74 0.73
N THR A 561 12.82 9.75 1.52
CA THR A 561 13.24 11.04 0.95
C THR A 561 14.65 10.84 0.40
N TRP A 562 14.76 10.83 -0.92
CA TRP A 562 16.03 10.65 -1.59
C TRP A 562 16.91 11.90 -1.47
N LEU A 563 18.21 11.69 -1.27
CA LEU A 563 19.13 12.75 -0.86
C LEU A 563 19.91 13.39 -2.02
N ASN A 564 19.67 12.96 -3.25
CA ASN A 564 20.27 13.52 -4.47
C ASN A 564 19.29 13.36 -5.63
N ALA A 565 19.63 13.86 -6.82
CA ALA A 565 18.77 13.74 -8.00
C ALA A 565 18.84 12.36 -8.69
N GLY A 566 19.89 11.56 -8.41
CA GLY A 566 20.08 10.24 -9.01
C GLY A 566 19.06 9.23 -8.49
N ARG A 567 18.61 8.29 -9.33
CA ARG A 567 17.69 7.21 -8.93
C ARG A 567 18.23 5.84 -9.37
N PRO A 568 18.12 4.80 -8.53
CA PRO A 568 18.67 3.46 -8.80
C PRO A 568 17.92 2.72 -9.90
N THR A 569 16.63 3.01 -10.07
CA THR A 569 15.76 2.35 -11.03
C THR A 569 15.11 3.37 -11.95
N TYR A 570 14.60 2.88 -13.08
CA TYR A 570 13.80 3.67 -13.99
C TYR A 570 12.36 3.17 -13.94
N TRP A 571 11.44 4.11 -13.81
CA TRP A 571 10.02 3.88 -14.02
C TRP A 571 9.54 4.81 -15.15
N PRO A 572 8.58 4.41 -16.00
CA PRO A 572 8.21 5.24 -17.16
C PRO A 572 7.33 6.45 -16.83
N ASN A 573 6.80 6.56 -15.61
CA ASN A 573 5.83 7.59 -15.21
C ASN A 573 6.40 8.50 -14.12
N CYS A 574 6.10 9.80 -14.19
CA CYS A 574 6.37 10.84 -13.17
C CYS A 574 7.86 11.11 -12.85
N GLN A 575 8.73 11.00 -13.86
CA GLN A 575 10.16 11.31 -13.75
C GLN A 575 10.42 12.74 -13.25
N ASP A 576 9.60 13.68 -13.66
CA ASP A 576 9.62 15.09 -13.26
C ASP A 576 9.20 15.31 -11.80
N GLN A 577 8.55 14.32 -11.19
CA GLN A 577 8.04 14.40 -9.81
C GLN A 577 8.87 13.60 -8.82
N MET A 578 9.81 12.77 -9.28
CA MET A 578 10.58 11.87 -8.42
C MET A 578 11.44 12.62 -7.40
N ASP A 579 11.80 13.87 -7.70
CA ASP A 579 12.61 14.70 -6.82
C ASP A 579 11.80 15.69 -5.97
N LEU A 580 10.48 15.78 -6.19
CA LEU A 580 9.60 16.58 -5.36
C LEU A 580 9.46 15.98 -3.96
N TRP A 581 9.24 16.85 -2.97
CA TRP A 581 8.87 16.41 -1.64
C TRP A 581 7.59 15.55 -1.69
N PRO A 582 7.52 14.39 -1.02
CA PRO A 582 8.47 13.88 -0.03
C PRO A 582 9.47 12.82 -0.56
N TYR A 583 9.53 12.58 -1.87
CA TYR A 583 10.35 11.51 -2.48
C TYR A 583 11.76 11.96 -2.84
N GLY A 584 11.98 13.25 -3.03
CA GLY A 584 13.29 13.89 -3.08
C GLY A 584 13.31 15.19 -2.28
N LEU A 585 14.34 15.99 -2.53
CA LEU A 585 14.63 17.23 -1.80
C LEU A 585 14.48 18.49 -2.63
N ASN A 586 13.83 18.43 -3.78
CA ASN A 586 13.50 19.62 -4.54
C ASN A 586 12.73 20.61 -3.65
N GLU A 587 13.11 21.88 -3.75
CA GLU A 587 12.60 22.94 -2.88
C GLU A 587 11.11 23.22 -3.10
N THR A 588 10.62 22.92 -4.31
CA THR A 588 9.22 23.08 -4.69
C THR A 588 8.35 22.07 -3.93
N GLY A 589 7.46 22.59 -3.07
CA GLY A 589 6.51 21.77 -2.32
C GLY A 589 7.03 21.22 -0.99
N ARG A 590 8.23 21.63 -0.52
CA ARG A 590 8.68 21.37 0.86
C ARG A 590 7.72 22.00 1.87
N PRO A 591 7.51 21.37 3.04
CA PRO A 591 6.62 21.92 4.06
C PRO A 591 7.20 23.20 4.64
N GLU A 592 6.31 24.16 4.96
CA GLU A 592 6.63 25.43 5.63
C GLU A 592 7.48 25.26 6.90
N TYR A 593 7.42 24.09 7.52
CA TYR A 593 8.27 23.70 8.64
C TYR A 593 9.75 24.06 8.41
N ASN A 594 10.32 23.69 7.25
CA ASN A 594 11.70 23.98 6.89
C ASN A 594 11.91 24.08 5.37
N LYS A 595 11.24 25.05 4.75
CA LYS A 595 11.30 25.23 3.28
C LYS A 595 12.52 26.01 2.80
N ASP A 596 13.10 26.85 3.65
CA ASP A 596 14.11 27.84 3.26
C ASP A 596 15.56 27.30 3.34
N THR A 597 15.80 26.18 4.03
CA THR A 597 17.13 25.55 4.08
C THR A 597 17.44 24.84 2.76
N SER A 598 18.63 25.08 2.21
CA SER A 598 19.07 24.46 0.95
C SER A 598 19.10 22.93 1.07
N SER A 599 18.85 22.24 -0.04
CA SER A 599 18.86 20.77 -0.07
C SER A 599 20.22 20.19 0.37
N ASP A 600 21.32 20.84 0.01
CA ASP A 600 22.67 20.43 0.41
C ASP A 600 22.87 20.53 1.92
N ASP A 601 22.44 21.64 2.54
CA ASP A 601 22.53 21.82 4.00
C ASP A 601 21.70 20.78 4.75
N LEU A 602 20.50 20.44 4.24
CA LEU A 602 19.66 19.37 4.80
C LEU A 602 20.35 18.01 4.72
N VAL A 603 20.96 17.69 3.56
CA VAL A 603 21.71 16.44 3.38
C VAL A 603 22.91 16.38 4.34
N GLN A 604 23.67 17.46 4.47
CA GLN A 604 24.80 17.52 5.40
C GLN A 604 24.35 17.40 6.85
N ALA A 605 23.25 18.05 7.24
CA ALA A 605 22.68 17.93 8.58
C ALA A 605 22.22 16.49 8.87
N PHE A 606 21.58 15.81 7.92
CA PHE A 606 21.18 14.41 8.08
C PHE A 606 22.38 13.47 8.23
N ARG A 607 23.43 13.66 7.41
CA ARG A 607 24.64 12.81 7.40
C ARG A 607 25.47 12.92 8.68
N LYS A 608 25.33 13.98 9.47
CA LYS A 608 26.01 14.15 10.77
C LYS A 608 25.35 13.40 11.92
N ARG A 609 24.13 12.88 11.73
CA ARG A 609 23.33 12.28 12.81
C ARG A 609 23.71 10.84 13.07
N THR A 610 23.34 10.37 14.26
CA THR A 610 23.46 8.98 14.65
C THR A 610 22.18 8.22 14.28
N VAL A 611 22.24 7.41 13.23
CA VAL A 611 21.09 6.77 12.59
C VAL A 611 21.29 5.27 12.50
N GLN A 612 20.29 4.46 12.85
CA GLN A 612 20.22 3.07 12.45
C GLN A 612 19.13 2.89 11.40
N ILE A 613 19.52 2.36 10.24
CA ILE A 613 18.59 1.88 9.21
C ILE A 613 18.38 0.39 9.44
N ALA A 614 17.15 0.00 9.78
CA ALA A 614 16.80 -1.40 10.06
C ALA A 614 15.86 -1.96 8.97
N LEU A 615 16.28 -3.05 8.31
CA LEU A 615 15.57 -3.66 7.20
C LEU A 615 15.31 -5.15 7.43
N GLY A 616 14.07 -5.59 7.29
CA GLY A 616 13.71 -7.01 7.33
C GLY A 616 14.14 -7.73 6.05
N LEU A 617 14.92 -8.81 6.16
CA LEU A 617 15.39 -9.57 4.99
C LEU A 617 14.27 -10.34 4.29
N ALA A 618 13.11 -10.45 4.92
CA ALA A 618 11.89 -11.00 4.33
C ALA A 618 10.87 -9.92 3.90
N ASP A 619 11.21 -8.62 4.03
CA ASP A 619 10.28 -7.53 3.74
C ASP A 619 10.32 -7.10 2.27
N ASN A 620 9.82 -7.97 1.41
CA ASN A 620 9.63 -7.70 -0.02
C ASN A 620 8.22 -7.18 -0.35
N GLY A 621 7.50 -6.63 0.64
CA GLY A 621 6.19 -6.02 0.43
C GLY A 621 6.25 -4.74 -0.42
N ALA A 622 5.23 -4.52 -1.26
CA ALA A 622 5.20 -3.41 -2.22
C ALA A 622 5.29 -2.02 -1.57
N GLY A 623 4.82 -1.85 -0.33
CA GLY A 623 4.91 -0.60 0.42
C GLY A 623 4.19 0.57 -0.24
N ASN A 624 4.92 1.66 -0.48
CA ASN A 624 4.38 2.79 -1.23
C ASN A 624 4.35 2.46 -2.73
N THR A 625 3.15 2.47 -3.32
CA THR A 625 2.91 2.12 -4.73
C THR A 625 2.77 3.33 -5.65
N HIS A 626 3.08 4.54 -5.17
CA HIS A 626 3.13 5.71 -6.05
C HIS A 626 4.33 5.61 -6.99
N CYS A 627 4.21 6.17 -8.20
CA CYS A 627 5.23 6.09 -9.24
C CYS A 627 6.61 6.61 -8.79
N GLN A 628 6.66 7.66 -7.94
CA GLN A 628 7.90 8.22 -7.41
C GLN A 628 8.68 7.19 -6.56
N ALA A 629 7.95 6.35 -5.81
CA ALA A 629 8.57 5.30 -4.98
C ALA A 629 9.21 4.20 -5.83
N TYR A 630 8.66 3.91 -7.02
CA TYR A 630 9.23 2.89 -7.92
C TYR A 630 10.59 3.28 -8.52
N TYR A 631 10.92 4.58 -8.57
CA TYR A 631 12.29 5.03 -8.90
C TYR A 631 13.31 4.72 -7.81
N GLN A 632 12.87 4.35 -6.61
CA GLN A 632 13.74 3.98 -5.49
C GLN A 632 13.97 2.46 -5.44
N GLY A 633 13.05 1.67 -6.01
CA GLY A 633 13.04 0.21 -5.91
C GLY A 633 11.62 -0.37 -5.88
N ALA A 634 11.52 -1.69 -6.08
CA ALA A 634 10.26 -2.41 -6.27
C ALA A 634 9.47 -2.71 -4.97
N ASN A 635 10.15 -2.79 -3.83
CA ASN A 635 9.58 -3.13 -2.51
C ASN A 635 10.40 -2.50 -1.37
N HIS A 636 10.01 -2.74 -0.11
CA HIS A 636 10.69 -2.17 1.07
C HIS A 636 12.20 -2.49 1.12
N LEU A 637 12.56 -3.77 1.06
CA LEU A 637 13.95 -4.20 1.14
C LEU A 637 14.80 -3.68 -0.03
N ASP A 638 14.25 -3.68 -1.24
CA ASP A 638 14.91 -3.16 -2.45
C ASP A 638 15.19 -1.65 -2.32
N ARG A 639 14.17 -0.88 -1.92
CA ARG A 639 14.31 0.57 -1.71
C ARG A 639 15.30 0.91 -0.61
N GLY A 640 15.24 0.22 0.53
CA GLY A 640 16.21 0.39 1.61
C GLY A 640 17.64 0.06 1.18
N THR A 641 17.81 -1.03 0.43
CA THR A 641 19.11 -1.44 -0.12
C THR A 641 19.68 -0.39 -1.06
N HIS A 642 18.88 0.12 -2.00
CA HIS A 642 19.33 1.19 -2.88
C HIS A 642 19.59 2.51 -2.15
N PHE A 643 18.80 2.85 -1.13
CA PHE A 643 19.02 4.08 -0.36
C PHE A 643 20.37 4.04 0.35
N ILE A 644 20.72 2.91 0.98
CA ILE A 644 22.03 2.73 1.62
C ILE A 644 23.17 2.82 0.59
N GLN A 645 23.00 2.19 -0.59
CA GLN A 645 23.98 2.30 -1.68
C GLN A 645 24.16 3.74 -2.15
N SER A 646 23.06 4.49 -2.29
CA SER A 646 23.11 5.90 -2.70
C SER A 646 23.80 6.76 -1.64
N LEU A 647 23.46 6.57 -0.37
CA LEU A 647 24.08 7.26 0.76
C LEU A 647 25.60 6.99 0.85
N ALA A 648 25.99 5.74 0.64
CA ALA A 648 27.39 5.32 0.65
C ALA A 648 28.17 5.75 -0.60
N GLY A 649 27.47 6.00 -1.72
CA GLY A 649 28.06 6.50 -2.96
C GLY A 649 28.24 8.01 -3.00
N MET A 650 27.76 8.75 -2.00
CA MET A 650 27.99 10.18 -1.85
C MET A 650 29.41 10.48 -1.33
N ASP A 651 29.85 11.73 -1.51
CA ASP A 651 31.11 12.22 -0.96
C ASP A 651 31.19 11.99 0.56
N GLY A 652 32.30 11.40 1.00
CA GLY A 652 32.51 10.98 2.39
C GLY A 652 31.96 9.59 2.74
N GLY A 653 31.37 8.86 1.79
CA GLY A 653 30.94 7.47 1.98
C GLY A 653 29.73 7.31 2.88
N LEU A 654 29.57 6.12 3.48
CA LEU A 654 28.57 5.89 4.52
C LEU A 654 29.02 6.63 5.80
N PRO A 655 28.23 7.58 6.34
CA PRO A 655 28.68 8.35 7.51
C PRO A 655 28.92 7.46 8.73
N SER A 656 29.91 7.79 9.55
CA SER A 656 30.28 6.98 10.72
C SER A 656 29.19 6.86 11.79
N GLY A 657 28.26 7.81 11.82
CA GLY A 657 27.07 7.76 12.68
C GLY A 657 25.99 6.78 12.19
N PHE A 658 26.13 6.19 11.00
CA PHE A 658 25.11 5.33 10.41
C PHE A 658 25.41 3.85 10.65
N GLU A 659 24.45 3.14 11.23
CA GLU A 659 24.42 1.69 11.36
C GLU A 659 23.41 1.09 10.37
N VAL A 660 23.80 0.01 9.69
CA VAL A 660 22.91 -0.78 8.84
C VAL A 660 22.58 -2.08 9.55
N ASN A 661 21.31 -2.26 9.89
CA ASN A 661 20.82 -3.47 10.54
C ASN A 661 19.91 -4.24 9.58
N TYR A 662 20.23 -5.50 9.34
CA TYR A 662 19.37 -6.43 8.62
C TYR A 662 18.82 -7.46 9.59
N VAL A 663 17.51 -7.71 9.56
CA VAL A 663 16.86 -8.66 10.47
C VAL A 663 16.45 -9.91 9.69
N ALA A 664 17.09 -11.05 9.98
CA ALA A 664 16.80 -12.30 9.29
C ALA A 664 15.39 -12.82 9.64
N LYS A 665 14.73 -13.45 8.66
CA LYS A 665 13.41 -14.09 8.80
C LYS A 665 12.26 -13.15 9.18
N VAL A 666 12.53 -11.85 9.27
CA VAL A 666 11.54 -10.83 9.59
C VAL A 666 11.17 -10.08 8.33
N ALA A 667 9.87 -9.97 8.11
CA ALA A 667 9.27 -9.20 7.04
C ALA A 667 8.81 -7.84 7.56
N HIS A 668 7.61 -7.40 7.22
CA HIS A 668 7.08 -6.09 7.60
C HIS A 668 6.51 -6.03 9.03
N GLN A 669 7.01 -6.85 9.96
CA GLN A 669 6.44 -6.94 11.32
C GLN A 669 7.02 -5.89 12.27
N ASP A 670 6.14 -5.15 12.97
CA ASP A 670 6.53 -4.10 13.92
C ASP A 670 7.41 -4.62 15.08
N TYR A 671 6.90 -5.58 15.86
CA TYR A 671 7.54 -6.02 17.11
C TYR A 671 8.88 -6.76 16.90
N PRO A 672 8.99 -7.75 15.99
CA PRO A 672 10.26 -8.41 15.71
C PRO A 672 11.35 -7.44 15.24
N MET A 673 10.99 -6.40 14.48
CA MET A 673 11.95 -5.38 14.07
C MET A 673 12.49 -4.57 15.27
N PHE A 674 11.63 -4.15 16.21
CA PHE A 674 12.05 -3.45 17.44
C PHE A 674 12.84 -4.35 18.39
N ALA A 675 12.41 -5.59 18.53
CA ALA A 675 12.94 -6.52 19.50
C ALA A 675 14.23 -7.22 19.02
N SER A 676 14.60 -7.10 17.74
CA SER A 676 15.84 -7.69 17.21
C SER A 676 17.07 -7.25 18.02
N PRO A 677 18.10 -8.09 18.21
CA PRO A 677 19.17 -7.80 19.15
C PRO A 677 19.86 -6.47 18.88
N ARG A 678 20.15 -6.16 17.61
CA ARG A 678 20.77 -4.90 17.20
C ARG A 678 19.85 -3.69 17.28
N SER A 679 18.55 -3.87 17.07
CA SER A 679 17.59 -2.80 17.35
C SER A 679 17.53 -2.50 18.84
N LEU A 680 17.58 -3.51 19.71
CA LEU A 680 17.64 -3.31 21.16
C LEU A 680 18.95 -2.62 21.58
N ASP A 681 20.08 -3.05 21.01
CA ASP A 681 21.39 -2.43 21.25
C ASP A 681 21.35 -0.95 20.87
N PHE A 682 20.76 -0.57 19.75
CA PHE A 682 20.67 0.84 19.34
C PHE A 682 19.65 1.65 20.14
N ILE A 683 18.41 1.15 20.24
CA ILE A 683 17.30 1.88 20.87
C ILE A 683 17.55 2.06 22.37
N PHE A 684 18.08 1.05 23.05
CA PHE A 684 18.26 1.08 24.51
C PHE A 684 19.72 1.13 24.96
N GLY A 685 20.64 0.47 24.27
CA GLY A 685 22.02 0.32 24.75
C GLY A 685 23.01 1.39 24.29
N LYS A 686 22.81 1.97 23.10
CA LYS A 686 23.80 2.88 22.51
C LYS A 686 23.93 4.14 23.35
N ASP A 687 25.13 4.38 23.88
CA ASP A 687 25.44 5.49 24.78
C ASP A 687 24.57 5.51 26.07
N PHE A 688 24.17 4.34 26.58
CA PHE A 688 23.55 4.20 27.91
C PHE A 688 24.60 3.73 28.92
#